data_AF-A0A5A8CIG5-F1
#
_entry.id   AF-A0A5A8CIG5-F1
#
_cell.length_a   1.000
_cell.length_b   1.000
_cell.length_c   1.000
_cell.angle_alpha   90.00
_cell.angle_beta   90.00
_cell.angle_gamma   90.00
#
_symmetry.space_group_name_H-M   'P 1'
#
loop_
_entity.id
_entity.type
_entity.pdbx_description
1 polymer ?
#
loop_
_entity_poly.entity_id
_entity_poly.type
_entity_poly.pdbx_seq_one_letter_code
_entity_poly.pdbx_strand_id
1 'polypeptide(L)'
;MAAASSASAGEMPEVSLLDYGAGNIQSIRNAIVKAGFSPKDVVTPDDIRTAKVLVFPGVGAFGSAMETLTARGFAEPLKEYLAADRPFLGICIGMQTLFEASEESPGVAGLGVIPGTITRFKGAMAAVPQIGWNGVSPWRASPLLGDSEEACRAWSAPAAGASPSKLYFVHSFRAEVTDANRDWVLASTDYDGSRFIAAVQRGNVAATQFHPEKSGALGIALLRRFLVAATAVANGDAGALKAGAPAAGPWVASPTRLARRVVACLDVRSNDAGDLVVTKGDQYDVRESGGGAVRNLGKPVELCQRYYEEGADEVCFLNITAFREMPLEEQPMLEVLAGAAAAAFVPLTVGGGIRDYTDSAGKHWTSLDVAARYFRAGADKISVGSDAVRAALAWHASGGKATGASCIEQIARVYGSQAVVVSVDPRRVYVASPEDAPDKHVVEMTEPRRFGPAGERYAWYECTLSGGREGSGLDTNALARACEALGAGELLVNCVDEDGQKQGFDLDLIGDLCAAVGIPVVASSGAGKPQHFSEVFSRTRAEAALAAGIFHRREVPISAVKGELAAAGVEHRGDDASFAMLARQARALARLAGRAYHDSAAPCIAMSEPFQVRPGHEPRVATDAVDAIAAAVRPGTTVFVGSAAGTPLALTKALADHGPSLRGKGDKVHVVHIHTEGKGEYMAPELADVFHVRNFFTGPNARKSIEAGHGQYAPIFLSEIPLLFRRGYVPLDVALITVSPPDKHGYASLGVSVDVVRSAIQCAKTTIAVVNPNMPRTFGDGQVHMSQIDVVLHSDDPIPEMGVRVPSEQERDIGRIISEELVRDGATLQMGIGAIPDAVLSQLGDHRDLGVHSEMFSDGIIDLVQNGVITNARKHLNVGQLIGGFCVGSRRLYDFLDDNTLVRMRDIAYVNDTTIIRQQPNMTAINSAVEVDLTGQVVSDSIGERIFSGVGGQLDFIRGASLCPTGVPIIALPSVTRRGETRIVPTIKPGGGVVTTRAHVHNIVTEFGAVDLFGKSLQERAKLLISIAHPDHREELERAAFERLKSL
;
A
#
# COMPACT_ATOMS: atom_id res chain seq x y z
N MET A 1 -37.90 -14.89 -28.87
CA MET A 1 -38.01 -15.29 -27.46
C MET A 1 -36.82 -16.15 -27.11
N ALA A 2 -35.76 -15.56 -26.55
CA ALA A 2 -34.60 -16.27 -26.03
C ALA A 2 -34.11 -15.48 -24.81
N ALA A 3 -34.03 -16.17 -23.68
CA ALA A 3 -33.69 -15.61 -22.38
C ALA A 3 -32.23 -15.15 -22.36
N ALA A 4 -32.02 -13.85 -22.11
CA ALA A 4 -30.74 -13.34 -21.62
C ALA A 4 -30.84 -13.27 -20.10
N SER A 5 -30.16 -14.20 -19.44
CA SER A 5 -30.06 -14.29 -17.99
C SER A 5 -29.30 -13.09 -17.41
N SER A 6 -29.83 -12.57 -16.31
CA SER A 6 -29.20 -11.61 -15.41
C SER A 6 -27.80 -12.05 -14.96
N ALA A 7 -26.77 -11.26 -15.27
CA ALA A 7 -25.47 -11.34 -14.61
C ALA A 7 -25.41 -10.32 -13.46
N SER A 8 -25.00 -10.79 -12.29
CA SER A 8 -24.87 -10.08 -11.01
C SER A 8 -23.80 -8.97 -11.03
N ALA A 9 -23.97 -7.98 -10.17
CA ALA A 9 -22.99 -6.93 -9.92
C ALA A 9 -21.72 -7.47 -9.22
N GLY A 10 -20.52 -7.11 -9.72
CA GLY A 10 -19.31 -6.93 -8.89
C GLY A 10 -18.33 -8.10 -8.69
N GLU A 11 -17.90 -8.83 -9.72
CA GLU A 11 -16.88 -9.90 -9.58
C GLU A 11 -15.59 -9.56 -10.36
N MET A 12 -14.41 -9.71 -9.73
CA MET A 12 -13.11 -9.45 -10.38
C MET A 12 -12.85 -10.48 -11.50
N PRO A 13 -12.26 -10.09 -12.65
CA PRO A 13 -11.98 -11.03 -13.73
C PRO A 13 -11.06 -12.16 -13.27
N GLU A 14 -11.45 -13.39 -13.60
CA GLU A 14 -10.75 -14.61 -13.18
C GLU A 14 -9.53 -14.90 -14.06
N VAL A 15 -8.43 -15.33 -13.43
CA VAL A 15 -7.18 -15.77 -14.07
C VAL A 15 -6.82 -17.15 -13.54
N SER A 16 -6.64 -18.12 -14.44
CA SER A 16 -6.23 -19.46 -14.05
C SER A 16 -4.75 -19.49 -13.67
N LEU A 17 -4.43 -20.04 -12.51
CA LEU A 17 -3.08 -20.12 -11.95
C LEU A 17 -2.65 -21.58 -11.86
N LEU A 18 -1.62 -21.95 -12.61
CA LEU A 18 -1.08 -23.30 -12.62
C LEU A 18 -0.08 -23.50 -11.46
N ASP A 19 -0.56 -23.98 -10.31
CA ASP A 19 0.31 -24.46 -9.22
C ASP A 19 0.77 -25.89 -9.49
N TYR A 20 1.99 -26.02 -10.01
CA TYR A 20 2.61 -27.33 -10.24
C TYR A 20 3.05 -28.01 -8.93
N GLY A 21 3.05 -27.31 -7.78
CA GLY A 21 3.24 -27.89 -6.46
C GLY A 21 4.53 -27.49 -5.74
N ALA A 22 5.36 -26.62 -6.33
CA ALA A 22 6.60 -26.16 -5.72
C ALA A 22 6.78 -24.64 -5.81
N GLY A 23 7.36 -24.07 -4.76
CA GLY A 23 7.78 -22.67 -4.67
C GLY A 23 6.76 -21.78 -3.97
N ASN A 24 7.02 -20.47 -4.05
CA ASN A 24 6.20 -19.43 -3.45
C ASN A 24 5.00 -19.05 -4.32
N ILE A 25 3.92 -19.83 -4.23
CA ILE A 25 2.69 -19.51 -4.95
C ILE A 25 1.92 -18.32 -4.35
N GLN A 26 2.16 -18.01 -3.06
CA GLN A 26 1.43 -16.96 -2.36
C GLN A 26 1.72 -15.57 -2.94
N SER A 27 2.97 -15.30 -3.29
CA SER A 27 3.36 -13.99 -3.82
C SER A 27 2.71 -13.69 -5.18
N ILE A 28 2.66 -14.66 -6.08
CA ILE A 28 2.00 -14.47 -7.38
C ILE A 28 0.47 -14.36 -7.22
N ARG A 29 -0.16 -15.10 -6.29
CA ARG A 29 -1.59 -14.89 -5.97
C ARG A 29 -1.86 -13.47 -5.49
N ASN A 30 -1.07 -12.99 -4.52
CA ASN A 30 -1.18 -11.63 -4.00
C ASN A 30 -0.93 -10.60 -5.10
N ALA A 31 0.01 -10.86 -6.01
CA ALA A 31 0.31 -9.99 -7.14
C ALA A 31 -0.85 -9.93 -8.17
N ILE A 32 -1.51 -11.06 -8.47
CA ILE A 32 -2.70 -11.12 -9.33
C ILE A 32 -3.84 -10.30 -8.70
N VAL A 33 -4.08 -10.47 -7.39
CA VAL A 33 -5.08 -9.67 -6.65
C VAL A 33 -4.72 -8.19 -6.68
N LYS A 34 -3.45 -7.83 -6.43
CA LYS A 34 -2.97 -6.45 -6.48
C LYS A 34 -3.08 -5.84 -7.89
N ALA A 35 -2.98 -6.67 -8.94
CA ALA A 35 -3.18 -6.28 -10.33
C ALA A 35 -4.66 -6.06 -10.70
N GLY A 36 -5.61 -6.44 -9.84
CA GLY A 36 -7.06 -6.26 -10.03
C GLY A 36 -7.79 -7.49 -10.57
N PHE A 37 -7.25 -8.69 -10.36
CA PHE A 37 -7.79 -9.95 -10.89
C PHE A 37 -8.02 -10.97 -9.76
N SER A 38 -8.88 -11.96 -9.99
CA SER A 38 -9.09 -13.08 -9.07
C SER A 38 -8.32 -14.32 -9.54
N PRO A 39 -7.36 -14.86 -8.76
CA PRO A 39 -6.68 -16.09 -9.13
C PRO A 39 -7.59 -17.31 -8.88
N LYS A 40 -7.66 -18.22 -9.86
CA LYS A 40 -8.29 -19.54 -9.73
C LYS A 40 -7.26 -20.63 -9.94
N ASP A 41 -7.14 -21.53 -8.97
CA ASP A 41 -6.20 -22.64 -9.07
C ASP A 41 -6.61 -23.64 -10.14
N VAL A 42 -5.63 -24.08 -10.93
CA VAL A 42 -5.75 -25.25 -11.81
C VAL A 42 -5.58 -26.50 -10.95
N VAL A 43 -6.65 -27.30 -10.83
CA VAL A 43 -6.64 -28.55 -10.03
C VAL A 43 -6.62 -29.77 -10.96
N THR A 44 -7.21 -29.65 -12.14
CA THR A 44 -7.39 -30.74 -13.10
C THR A 44 -6.86 -30.37 -14.49
N PRO A 45 -6.55 -31.38 -15.35
CA PRO A 45 -6.17 -31.13 -16.74
C PRO A 45 -7.21 -30.33 -17.54
N ASP A 46 -8.50 -30.45 -17.19
CA ASP A 46 -9.59 -29.76 -17.87
C ASP A 46 -9.66 -28.26 -17.53
N ASP A 47 -9.22 -27.87 -16.34
CA ASP A 47 -9.08 -26.45 -15.98
C ASP A 47 -8.10 -25.73 -16.91
N ILE A 48 -7.03 -26.40 -17.37
CA ILE A 48 -6.12 -25.87 -18.40
C ILE A 48 -6.86 -25.71 -19.72
N ARG A 49 -7.60 -26.73 -20.16
CA ARG A 49 -8.33 -26.69 -21.44
C ARG A 49 -9.40 -25.60 -21.46
N THR A 50 -9.99 -25.27 -20.33
CA THR A 50 -11.06 -24.26 -20.22
C THR A 50 -10.54 -22.87 -19.84
N ALA A 51 -9.28 -22.72 -19.40
CA ALA A 51 -8.70 -21.46 -18.93
C ALA A 51 -8.75 -20.31 -19.95
N LYS A 52 -9.38 -19.19 -19.63
CA LYS A 52 -9.40 -18.02 -20.53
C LYS A 52 -8.06 -17.30 -20.61
N VAL A 53 -7.40 -17.17 -19.47
CA VAL A 53 -6.06 -16.63 -19.29
C VAL A 53 -5.35 -17.57 -18.33
N LEU A 54 -4.16 -18.04 -18.69
CA LEU A 54 -3.38 -18.97 -17.89
C LEU A 54 -2.04 -18.35 -17.47
N VAL A 55 -1.77 -18.33 -16.17
CA VAL A 55 -0.47 -17.96 -15.61
C VAL A 55 0.19 -19.21 -15.07
N PHE A 56 1.40 -19.50 -15.55
CA PHE A 56 2.24 -20.57 -15.05
C PHE A 56 3.47 -20.00 -14.34
N PRO A 57 3.41 -19.81 -13.02
CA PRO A 57 4.55 -19.41 -12.22
C PRO A 57 5.43 -20.59 -11.86
N GLY A 58 6.69 -20.33 -11.57
CA GLY A 58 7.42 -21.23 -10.69
C GLY A 58 8.90 -20.92 -10.49
N VAL A 59 9.38 -21.40 -9.35
CA VAL A 59 10.78 -21.45 -8.94
C VAL A 59 11.10 -22.92 -8.71
N GLY A 60 12.22 -23.42 -9.21
CA GLY A 60 12.59 -24.82 -9.02
C GLY A 60 13.50 -25.34 -10.12
N ALA A 61 13.75 -26.64 -10.08
CA ALA A 61 14.52 -27.34 -11.12
C ALA A 61 13.61 -27.75 -12.29
N PHE A 62 14.11 -27.62 -13.51
CA PHE A 62 13.42 -27.92 -14.77
C PHE A 62 12.87 -29.36 -14.79
N GLY A 63 13.71 -30.35 -14.44
CA GLY A 63 13.32 -31.75 -14.42
C GLY A 63 12.14 -32.01 -13.48
N SER A 64 12.22 -31.50 -12.25
CA SER A 64 11.16 -31.66 -11.25
C SER A 64 9.84 -31.02 -11.71
N ALA A 65 9.89 -29.85 -12.35
CA ALA A 65 8.71 -29.20 -12.91
C ALA A 65 8.07 -30.05 -14.02
N MET A 66 8.85 -30.53 -14.99
CA MET A 66 8.35 -31.35 -16.11
C MET A 66 7.84 -32.72 -15.67
N GLU A 67 8.54 -33.38 -14.73
CA GLU A 67 8.09 -34.62 -14.10
C GLU A 67 6.73 -34.42 -13.42
N THR A 68 6.56 -33.32 -12.68
CA THR A 68 5.31 -33.05 -11.97
C THR A 68 4.16 -32.71 -12.93
N LEU A 69 4.41 -31.91 -13.97
CA LEU A 69 3.43 -31.64 -15.02
C LEU A 69 3.00 -32.91 -15.74
N THR A 70 3.93 -33.84 -15.98
CA THR A 70 3.64 -35.12 -16.62
C THR A 70 2.85 -36.04 -15.68
N ALA A 71 3.30 -36.18 -14.43
CA ALA A 71 2.65 -37.02 -13.43
C ALA A 71 1.21 -36.57 -13.10
N ARG A 72 0.95 -35.26 -13.13
CA ARG A 72 -0.40 -34.68 -12.96
C ARG A 72 -1.24 -34.67 -14.24
N GLY A 73 -0.67 -35.10 -15.38
CA GLY A 73 -1.36 -35.09 -16.67
C GLY A 73 -1.62 -33.69 -17.25
N PHE A 74 -0.86 -32.68 -16.81
CA PHE A 74 -0.99 -31.29 -17.25
C PHE A 74 -0.19 -30.97 -18.52
N ALA A 75 0.87 -31.74 -18.81
CA ALA A 75 1.78 -31.45 -19.92
C ALA A 75 1.09 -31.40 -21.29
N GLU A 76 0.28 -32.41 -21.65
CA GLU A 76 -0.44 -32.44 -22.94
C GLU A 76 -1.53 -31.35 -23.05
N PRO A 77 -2.43 -31.15 -22.08
CA PRO A 77 -3.35 -30.01 -22.10
C PRO A 77 -2.66 -28.66 -22.24
N LEU A 78 -1.49 -28.50 -21.61
CA LEU A 78 -0.72 -27.27 -21.71
C LEU A 78 -0.14 -27.08 -23.12
N LYS A 79 0.36 -28.14 -23.76
CA LYS A 79 0.79 -28.09 -25.18
C LYS A 79 -0.38 -27.75 -26.10
N GLU A 80 -1.55 -28.37 -25.89
CA GLU A 80 -2.78 -28.05 -26.64
C GLU A 80 -3.17 -26.57 -26.47
N TYR A 81 -3.11 -26.05 -25.25
CA TYR A 81 -3.39 -24.66 -24.92
C TYR A 81 -2.46 -23.68 -25.64
N LEU A 82 -1.15 -23.97 -25.61
CA LEU A 82 -0.11 -23.15 -26.22
C LEU A 82 -0.19 -23.21 -27.76
N ALA A 83 -0.46 -24.38 -28.33
CA ALA A 83 -0.64 -24.56 -29.77
C ALA A 83 -1.87 -23.81 -30.31
N ALA A 84 -2.90 -23.64 -29.46
CA ALA A 84 -4.08 -22.84 -29.77
C ALA A 84 -3.86 -21.31 -29.64
N ASP A 85 -2.64 -20.86 -29.35
CA ASP A 85 -2.26 -19.44 -29.21
C ASP A 85 -3.17 -18.68 -28.23
N ARG A 86 -3.45 -19.28 -27.08
CA ARG A 86 -4.28 -18.68 -26.03
C ARG A 86 -3.45 -17.86 -25.04
N PRO A 87 -4.04 -16.86 -24.36
CA PRO A 87 -3.30 -15.98 -23.47
C PRO A 87 -2.60 -16.74 -22.34
N PHE A 88 -1.26 -16.76 -22.41
CA PHE A 88 -0.41 -17.49 -21.48
C PHE A 88 0.74 -16.61 -20.99
N LEU A 89 0.99 -16.64 -19.68
CA LEU A 89 2.19 -16.04 -19.07
C LEU A 89 2.97 -17.10 -18.30
N GLY A 90 4.15 -17.46 -18.80
CA GLY A 90 5.14 -18.26 -18.07
C GLY A 90 6.08 -17.38 -17.26
N ILE A 91 6.34 -17.71 -16.00
CA ILE A 91 7.28 -16.96 -15.14
C ILE A 91 8.39 -17.91 -14.66
N CYS A 92 9.64 -17.51 -14.89
CA CYS A 92 10.86 -18.24 -14.55
C CYS A 92 10.85 -19.68 -15.06
N ILE A 93 10.52 -20.68 -14.22
CA ILE A 93 10.42 -22.07 -14.68
C ILE A 93 9.31 -22.23 -15.73
N GLY A 94 8.24 -21.45 -15.63
CA GLY A 94 7.18 -21.40 -16.64
C GLY A 94 7.66 -20.89 -17.99
N MET A 95 8.73 -20.08 -18.04
CA MET A 95 9.42 -19.72 -19.28
C MET A 95 10.31 -20.86 -19.76
N GLN A 96 11.15 -21.40 -18.87
CA GLN A 96 12.15 -22.40 -19.24
C GLN A 96 11.51 -23.68 -19.79
N THR A 97 10.40 -24.12 -19.20
CA THR A 97 9.64 -25.31 -19.65
C THR A 97 9.08 -25.16 -21.08
N LEU A 98 8.98 -23.95 -21.65
CA LEU A 98 8.58 -23.77 -23.05
C LEU A 98 9.66 -24.24 -24.04
N PHE A 99 10.92 -24.33 -23.62
CA PHE A 99 12.04 -24.77 -24.45
C PHE A 99 12.07 -26.30 -24.61
N GLU A 100 12.94 -26.81 -25.47
CA GLU A 100 13.00 -28.24 -25.81
C GLU A 100 13.64 -29.07 -24.68
N ALA A 101 14.64 -28.52 -24.00
CA ALA A 101 15.40 -29.21 -22.95
C ALA A 101 16.13 -28.22 -22.02
N SER A 102 16.70 -28.74 -20.94
CA SER A 102 17.59 -28.02 -20.04
C SER A 102 18.81 -28.87 -19.66
N GLU A 103 20.00 -28.26 -19.64
CA GLU A 103 21.22 -28.88 -19.11
C GLU A 103 21.11 -29.19 -17.61
N GLU A 104 20.18 -28.56 -16.89
CA GLU A 104 19.89 -28.86 -15.49
C GLU A 104 19.38 -30.29 -15.30
N SER A 105 18.71 -30.85 -16.31
CA SER A 105 18.10 -32.19 -16.23
C SER A 105 18.22 -32.91 -17.58
N PRO A 106 19.43 -33.40 -17.92
CA PRO A 106 19.68 -34.07 -19.19
C PRO A 106 18.73 -35.24 -19.42
N GLY A 107 18.11 -35.31 -20.60
CA GLY A 107 17.17 -36.36 -20.98
C GLY A 107 15.70 -36.09 -20.61
N VAL A 108 15.41 -35.03 -19.85
CA VAL A 108 14.03 -34.58 -19.62
C VAL A 108 13.63 -33.60 -20.70
N ALA A 109 12.59 -33.93 -21.47
CA ALA A 109 12.04 -33.04 -22.49
C ALA A 109 11.16 -31.95 -21.87
N GLY A 110 11.26 -30.73 -22.41
CA GLY A 110 10.33 -29.65 -22.11
C GLY A 110 9.04 -29.73 -22.92
N LEU A 111 8.26 -28.65 -22.93
CA LEU A 111 7.05 -28.53 -23.75
C LEU A 111 7.38 -28.40 -25.25
N GLY A 112 8.59 -27.95 -25.59
CA GLY A 112 9.09 -27.93 -26.98
C GLY A 112 8.42 -26.89 -27.88
N VAL A 113 7.93 -25.80 -27.30
CA VAL A 113 7.26 -24.71 -28.02
C VAL A 113 8.29 -23.72 -28.61
N ILE A 114 9.43 -23.56 -27.93
CA ILE A 114 10.53 -22.69 -28.34
C ILE A 114 11.77 -23.56 -28.63
N PRO A 115 12.40 -23.42 -29.82
CA PRO A 115 13.62 -24.15 -30.13
C PRO A 115 14.78 -23.78 -29.20
N GLY A 116 15.57 -24.78 -28.82
CA GLY A 116 16.81 -24.60 -28.08
C GLY A 116 16.80 -25.18 -26.66
N THR A 117 17.99 -25.20 -26.08
CA THR A 117 18.26 -25.78 -24.76
C THR A 117 18.58 -24.68 -23.76
N ILE A 118 17.97 -24.78 -22.58
CA ILE A 118 18.32 -23.96 -21.42
C ILE A 118 19.69 -24.40 -20.88
N THR A 119 20.66 -23.50 -20.84
CA THR A 119 22.06 -23.81 -20.50
C THR A 119 22.49 -23.14 -19.20
N ARG A 120 23.44 -23.73 -18.47
CA ARG A 120 23.96 -23.14 -17.22
C ARG A 120 24.84 -21.92 -17.52
N PHE A 121 24.84 -20.92 -16.64
CA PHE A 121 25.92 -19.92 -16.63
C PHE A 121 27.27 -20.58 -16.36
N LYS A 122 28.34 -20.04 -16.96
CA LYS A 122 29.69 -20.61 -16.85
C LYS A 122 30.47 -20.09 -15.63
N GLY A 123 30.04 -18.96 -15.05
CA GLY A 123 30.60 -18.42 -13.81
C GLY A 123 32.03 -17.90 -13.96
N ALA A 124 32.39 -17.42 -15.16
CA ALA A 124 33.76 -16.99 -15.43
C ALA A 124 34.07 -15.58 -14.89
N MET A 125 33.04 -14.72 -14.80
CA MET A 125 33.15 -13.32 -14.39
C MET A 125 32.18 -12.93 -13.27
N ALA A 126 31.07 -13.66 -13.09
CA ALA A 126 30.05 -13.39 -12.08
C ALA A 126 29.65 -14.66 -11.32
N ALA A 127 29.00 -14.50 -10.17
CA ALA A 127 28.55 -15.64 -9.38
C ALA A 127 27.40 -16.40 -10.07
N VAL A 128 27.16 -17.66 -9.70
CA VAL A 128 26.06 -18.46 -10.23
C VAL A 128 25.42 -19.22 -9.07
N PRO A 129 24.12 -19.07 -8.79
CA PRO A 129 23.06 -18.41 -9.59
C PRO A 129 23.19 -16.88 -9.70
N GLN A 130 22.60 -16.32 -10.76
CA GLN A 130 22.30 -14.90 -10.80
C GLN A 130 21.19 -14.60 -9.78
N ILE A 131 21.50 -13.87 -8.70
CA ILE A 131 20.53 -13.44 -7.68
C ILE A 131 20.54 -11.92 -7.56
N GLY A 132 19.51 -11.26 -8.10
CA GLY A 132 19.29 -9.83 -7.88
C GLY A 132 18.61 -9.09 -9.02
N TRP A 133 18.78 -7.78 -9.01
CA TRP A 133 18.03 -6.85 -9.86
C TRP A 133 18.85 -6.50 -11.10
N ASN A 134 18.40 -6.91 -12.29
CA ASN A 134 19.10 -6.62 -13.54
C ASN A 134 18.21 -5.80 -14.48
N GLY A 135 18.84 -5.05 -15.39
CA GLY A 135 18.13 -4.31 -16.44
C GLY A 135 17.60 -5.25 -17.51
N VAL A 136 16.70 -4.75 -18.36
CA VAL A 136 16.24 -5.46 -19.56
C VAL A 136 16.39 -4.56 -20.78
N SER A 137 16.70 -5.18 -21.91
CA SER A 137 16.88 -4.54 -23.21
C SER A 137 15.84 -5.10 -24.18
N PRO A 138 14.74 -4.38 -24.46
CA PRO A 138 13.71 -4.83 -25.38
C PRO A 138 14.19 -4.91 -26.83
N TRP A 139 13.61 -5.85 -27.58
CA TRP A 139 13.87 -6.08 -29.01
C TRP A 139 12.68 -5.68 -29.89
N ARG A 140 11.49 -5.54 -29.29
CA ARG A 140 10.24 -5.22 -29.95
C ARG A 140 9.25 -4.64 -28.95
N ALA A 141 8.23 -3.96 -29.46
CA ALA A 141 7.11 -3.47 -28.67
C ALA A 141 6.19 -4.63 -28.29
N SER A 142 5.62 -4.57 -27.09
CA SER A 142 4.62 -5.50 -26.58
C SER A 142 3.80 -4.84 -25.47
N PRO A 143 2.50 -5.15 -25.36
CA PRO A 143 1.69 -4.72 -24.21
C PRO A 143 2.33 -5.02 -22.85
N LEU A 144 3.15 -6.07 -22.74
CA LEU A 144 3.88 -6.41 -21.51
C LEU A 144 4.94 -5.35 -21.15
N LEU A 145 5.82 -4.96 -22.09
CA LEU A 145 6.98 -4.10 -21.81
C LEU A 145 6.79 -2.62 -22.23
N GLY A 146 5.93 -2.35 -23.20
CA GLY A 146 5.70 -1.04 -23.81
C GLY A 146 5.15 -1.20 -25.23
N ASP A 147 4.09 -0.47 -25.56
CA ASP A 147 3.37 -0.55 -26.84
C ASP A 147 4.04 0.22 -27.99
N SER A 148 5.12 0.95 -27.71
CA SER A 148 5.94 1.61 -28.73
C SER A 148 7.43 1.39 -28.50
N GLU A 149 8.23 1.63 -29.54
CA GLU A 149 9.68 1.59 -29.45
C GLU A 149 10.23 2.61 -28.45
N GLU A 150 9.68 3.82 -28.41
CA GLU A 150 10.04 4.86 -27.45
C GLU A 150 9.77 4.41 -26.01
N ALA A 151 8.59 3.82 -25.76
CA ALA A 151 8.23 3.31 -24.44
C ALA A 151 9.18 2.19 -23.99
N CYS A 152 9.62 1.34 -24.92
CA CYS A 152 10.59 0.29 -24.65
C CYS A 152 12.03 0.83 -24.48
N ARG A 153 12.44 1.88 -25.19
CA ARG A 153 13.77 2.50 -25.04
C ARG A 153 13.96 3.15 -23.67
N ALA A 154 12.87 3.63 -23.06
CA ALA A 154 12.91 4.25 -21.74
C ALA A 154 13.30 3.30 -20.59
N TRP A 155 13.31 1.98 -20.82
CA TRP A 155 13.78 0.99 -19.84
C TRP A 155 15.24 1.17 -19.46
N SER A 156 16.08 1.51 -20.43
CA SER A 156 17.54 1.55 -20.26
C SER A 156 18.12 2.97 -20.32
N ALA A 157 17.35 3.95 -20.78
CA ALA A 157 17.74 5.36 -20.86
C ALA A 157 16.56 6.27 -20.43
N PRO A 158 16.23 6.30 -19.13
CA PRO A 158 15.17 7.17 -18.63
C PRO A 158 15.60 8.64 -18.70
N ALA A 159 14.66 9.57 -18.47
CA ALA A 159 14.94 11.01 -18.48
C ALA A 159 16.15 11.38 -17.59
N ALA A 160 16.85 12.46 -17.94
CA ALA A 160 18.08 12.88 -17.26
C ALA A 160 17.92 12.90 -15.73
N GLY A 161 18.74 12.11 -15.03
CA GLY A 161 18.73 11.99 -13.56
C GLY A 161 17.99 10.78 -12.99
N ALA A 162 17.36 9.93 -13.81
CA ALA A 162 16.73 8.69 -13.35
C ALA A 162 17.62 7.45 -13.58
N SER A 163 17.54 6.48 -12.67
CA SER A 163 18.24 5.18 -12.82
C SER A 163 17.46 4.25 -13.76
N PRO A 164 18.13 3.41 -14.57
CA PRO A 164 17.48 2.39 -15.39
C PRO A 164 16.55 1.48 -14.58
N SER A 165 15.45 1.06 -15.20
CA SER A 165 14.51 0.13 -14.57
C SER A 165 15.15 -1.25 -14.40
N LYS A 166 14.92 -1.89 -13.25
CA LYS A 166 15.46 -3.22 -12.94
C LYS A 166 14.37 -4.18 -12.49
N LEU A 167 14.54 -5.44 -12.81
CA LEU A 167 13.64 -6.54 -12.47
C LEU A 167 14.43 -7.64 -11.74
N TYR A 168 13.75 -8.41 -10.90
CA TYR A 168 14.39 -9.43 -10.06
C TYR A 168 14.56 -10.76 -10.79
N PHE A 169 15.81 -11.23 -10.88
CA PHE A 169 16.23 -12.51 -11.46
C PHE A 169 16.83 -13.39 -10.37
N VAL A 170 16.51 -14.69 -10.42
CA VAL A 170 16.98 -15.69 -9.45
C VAL A 170 17.11 -17.07 -10.13
N HIS A 171 18.22 -17.31 -10.84
CA HIS A 171 18.39 -18.53 -11.65
C HIS A 171 19.85 -18.87 -11.98
N SER A 172 20.16 -20.17 -12.10
CA SER A 172 21.48 -20.68 -12.55
C SER A 172 21.54 -20.96 -14.06
N PHE A 173 20.38 -21.14 -14.68
CA PHE A 173 20.25 -21.55 -16.08
C PHE A 173 19.49 -20.51 -16.88
N ARG A 174 19.85 -20.34 -18.15
CA ARG A 174 19.29 -19.32 -19.04
C ARG A 174 19.11 -19.82 -20.46
N ALA A 175 18.27 -19.14 -21.22
CA ALA A 175 18.17 -19.34 -22.66
C ALA A 175 19.09 -18.36 -23.40
N GLU A 176 19.92 -18.86 -24.33
CA GLU A 176 20.71 -18.02 -25.22
C GLU A 176 19.87 -17.52 -26.41
N VAL A 177 20.25 -16.36 -26.96
CA VAL A 177 19.67 -15.88 -28.21
C VAL A 177 20.33 -16.64 -29.36
N THR A 178 19.53 -17.35 -30.15
CA THR A 178 19.97 -18.08 -31.35
C THR A 178 19.11 -17.68 -32.54
N ASP A 179 19.55 -17.97 -33.76
CA ASP A 179 18.73 -17.69 -34.94
C ASP A 179 17.43 -18.52 -34.95
N ALA A 180 17.44 -19.72 -34.35
CA ALA A 180 16.26 -20.59 -34.27
C ALA A 180 15.17 -20.07 -33.31
N ASN A 181 15.55 -19.30 -32.28
CA ASN A 181 14.61 -18.76 -31.29
C ASN A 181 14.42 -17.24 -31.38
N ARG A 182 15.11 -16.57 -32.31
CA ARG A 182 15.09 -15.11 -32.51
C ARG A 182 13.66 -14.55 -32.60
N ASP A 183 12.77 -15.24 -33.30
CA ASP A 183 11.38 -14.82 -33.48
C ASP A 183 10.56 -14.79 -32.18
N TRP A 184 11.03 -15.44 -31.12
CA TRP A 184 10.44 -15.40 -29.80
C TRP A 184 11.00 -14.29 -28.90
N VAL A 185 12.20 -13.77 -29.17
CA VAL A 185 12.88 -12.87 -28.22
C VAL A 185 12.14 -11.54 -28.06
N LEU A 186 11.59 -11.31 -26.88
CA LEU A 186 10.93 -10.04 -26.52
C LEU A 186 11.92 -9.05 -25.91
N ALA A 187 12.74 -9.53 -24.98
CA ALA A 187 13.81 -8.75 -24.35
C ALA A 187 14.99 -9.65 -23.99
N SER A 188 16.19 -9.07 -23.98
CA SER A 188 17.41 -9.70 -23.48
C SER A 188 17.96 -8.97 -22.26
N THR A 189 18.90 -9.59 -21.57
CA THR A 189 19.69 -8.98 -20.50
C THR A 189 21.10 -9.57 -20.53
N ASP A 190 22.05 -8.92 -19.86
CA ASP A 190 23.45 -9.26 -19.82
C ASP A 190 23.87 -9.70 -18.40
N TYR A 191 24.55 -10.84 -18.30
CA TYR A 191 25.15 -11.36 -17.07
C TYR A 191 26.31 -12.31 -17.39
N ASP A 192 27.34 -12.33 -16.55
CA ASP A 192 28.55 -13.16 -16.74
C ASP A 192 29.20 -12.99 -18.12
N GLY A 193 29.27 -11.74 -18.61
CA GLY A 193 29.81 -11.41 -19.94
C GLY A 193 28.99 -11.97 -21.12
N SER A 194 27.80 -12.51 -20.85
CA SER A 194 26.94 -13.16 -21.83
C SER A 194 25.56 -12.50 -21.92
N ARG A 195 25.00 -12.43 -23.13
CA ARG A 195 23.63 -11.97 -23.37
C ARG A 195 22.68 -13.15 -23.39
N PHE A 196 21.58 -13.07 -22.64
CA PHE A 196 20.55 -14.10 -22.58
C PHE A 196 19.15 -13.53 -22.68
N ILE A 197 18.16 -14.39 -22.94
CA ILE A 197 16.76 -14.02 -23.09
C ILE A 197 16.15 -13.71 -21.72
N ALA A 198 15.69 -12.49 -21.53
CA ALA A 198 14.99 -12.05 -20.31
C ALA A 198 13.46 -12.25 -20.41
N ALA A 199 12.91 -12.15 -21.62
CA ALA A 199 11.51 -12.41 -21.90
C ALA A 199 11.31 -12.89 -23.34
N VAL A 200 10.29 -13.72 -23.55
CA VAL A 200 9.85 -14.23 -24.85
C VAL A 200 8.40 -13.87 -25.12
N GLN A 201 8.05 -13.72 -26.39
CA GLN A 201 6.66 -13.60 -26.82
C GLN A 201 6.49 -13.98 -28.30
N ARG A 202 5.48 -14.82 -28.58
CA ARG A 202 4.96 -15.08 -29.93
C ARG A 202 3.45 -15.29 -29.82
N GLY A 203 2.69 -14.55 -30.63
CA GLY A 203 1.23 -14.53 -30.50
C GLY A 203 0.81 -14.04 -29.11
N ASN A 204 -0.08 -14.81 -28.48
CA ASN A 204 -0.61 -14.56 -27.14
C ASN A 204 0.16 -15.30 -26.03
N VAL A 205 1.21 -16.03 -26.39
CA VAL A 205 2.10 -16.73 -25.46
C VAL A 205 3.28 -15.82 -25.14
N ALA A 206 3.35 -15.36 -23.89
CA ALA A 206 4.47 -14.59 -23.36
C ALA A 206 5.10 -15.30 -22.16
N ALA A 207 6.37 -15.05 -21.89
CA ALA A 207 7.01 -15.52 -20.67
C ALA A 207 8.20 -14.65 -20.26
N THR A 208 8.51 -14.63 -18.97
CA THR A 208 9.61 -13.85 -18.38
C THR A 208 10.54 -14.73 -17.58
N GLN A 209 11.85 -14.52 -17.69
CA GLN A 209 12.83 -15.17 -16.83
C GLN A 209 12.87 -14.54 -15.44
N PHE A 210 12.62 -13.23 -15.36
CA PHE A 210 12.45 -12.50 -14.10
C PHE A 210 11.08 -12.75 -13.46
N HIS A 211 10.98 -12.47 -12.17
CA HIS A 211 9.75 -12.60 -11.37
C HIS A 211 9.03 -11.26 -11.22
N PRO A 212 7.96 -10.96 -12.00
CA PRO A 212 7.21 -9.72 -11.84
C PRO A 212 6.60 -9.55 -10.43
N GLU A 213 6.17 -10.63 -9.80
CA GLU A 213 5.65 -10.66 -8.43
C GLU A 213 6.72 -10.35 -7.35
N LYS A 214 8.00 -10.38 -7.71
CA LYS A 214 9.15 -10.01 -6.85
C LYS A 214 9.90 -8.77 -7.32
N SER A 215 9.37 -8.08 -8.32
CA SER A 215 10.01 -6.91 -8.93
C SER A 215 9.37 -5.58 -8.50
N GLY A 216 8.83 -5.52 -7.27
CA GLY A 216 8.24 -4.31 -6.69
C GLY A 216 7.04 -3.77 -7.48
N ALA A 217 6.82 -2.47 -7.42
CA ALA A 217 5.67 -1.83 -8.06
C ALA A 217 5.74 -1.95 -9.60
N LEU A 218 6.95 -1.93 -10.16
CA LEU A 218 7.19 -2.10 -11.58
C LEU A 218 6.70 -3.48 -12.06
N GLY A 219 7.09 -4.54 -11.34
CA GLY A 219 6.68 -5.89 -11.66
C GLY A 219 5.17 -6.10 -11.61
N ILE A 220 4.49 -5.54 -10.60
CA ILE A 220 3.02 -5.56 -10.51
C ILE A 220 2.38 -4.83 -11.71
N ALA A 221 2.97 -3.73 -12.16
CA ALA A 221 2.49 -3.01 -13.34
C ALA A 221 2.63 -3.85 -14.63
N LEU A 222 3.72 -4.60 -14.79
CA LEU A 222 3.90 -5.52 -15.93
C LEU A 222 2.85 -6.64 -15.91
N LEU A 223 2.67 -7.27 -14.75
CA LEU A 223 1.68 -8.33 -14.59
C LEU A 223 0.28 -7.82 -14.94
N ARG A 224 -0.09 -6.64 -14.43
CA ARG A 224 -1.37 -6.00 -14.76
C ARG A 224 -1.53 -5.73 -16.24
N ARG A 225 -0.52 -5.19 -16.92
CA ARG A 225 -0.56 -4.91 -18.36
C ARG A 225 -0.83 -6.18 -19.17
N PHE A 226 -0.11 -7.26 -18.84
CA PHE A 226 -0.34 -8.55 -19.47
C PHE A 226 -1.76 -9.04 -19.22
N LEU A 227 -2.22 -9.08 -17.97
CA LEU A 227 -3.52 -9.63 -17.62
C LEU A 227 -4.67 -8.85 -18.28
N VAL A 228 -4.59 -7.52 -18.32
CA VAL A 228 -5.57 -6.68 -19.02
C VAL A 228 -5.64 -7.02 -20.51
N ALA A 229 -4.49 -7.07 -21.19
CA ALA A 229 -4.42 -7.41 -22.62
C ALA A 229 -4.86 -8.87 -22.88
N ALA A 230 -4.48 -9.81 -22.01
CA ALA A 230 -4.86 -11.21 -22.09
C ALA A 230 -6.38 -11.41 -21.92
N THR A 231 -7.01 -10.71 -20.98
CA THR A 231 -8.46 -10.73 -20.80
C THR A 231 -9.18 -10.12 -21.99
N ALA A 232 -8.63 -9.07 -22.62
CA ALA A 232 -9.19 -8.51 -23.86
C ALA A 232 -9.16 -9.54 -25.01
N VAL A 233 -8.05 -10.27 -25.19
CA VAL A 233 -7.97 -11.39 -26.14
C VAL A 233 -9.02 -12.46 -25.84
N ALA A 234 -9.13 -12.87 -24.57
CA ALA A 234 -10.10 -13.88 -24.14
C ALA A 234 -11.57 -13.44 -24.37
N ASN A 235 -11.82 -12.13 -24.46
CA ASN A 235 -13.12 -11.54 -24.74
C ASN A 235 -13.34 -11.18 -26.22
N GLY A 236 -12.42 -11.56 -27.11
CA GLY A 236 -12.58 -11.45 -28.57
C GLY A 236 -11.72 -10.40 -29.26
N ASP A 237 -10.90 -9.62 -28.53
CA ASP A 237 -9.93 -8.70 -29.13
C ASP A 237 -8.62 -9.42 -29.46
N ALA A 238 -8.60 -10.15 -30.58
CA ALA A 238 -7.47 -10.95 -31.02
C ALA A 238 -6.16 -10.14 -31.27
N GLY A 239 -6.21 -8.80 -31.26
CA GLY A 239 -5.06 -7.92 -31.42
C GLY A 239 -4.42 -7.45 -30.11
N ALA A 240 -5.15 -7.51 -29.00
CA ALA A 240 -4.80 -6.79 -27.77
C ALA A 240 -3.46 -7.19 -27.15
N LEU A 241 -3.01 -8.44 -27.33
CA LEU A 241 -1.76 -8.94 -26.76
C LEU A 241 -0.63 -9.06 -27.80
N LYS A 242 -0.81 -8.63 -29.05
CA LYS A 242 0.19 -8.83 -30.12
C LYS A 242 1.47 -8.02 -29.87
N ALA A 243 2.62 -8.66 -30.00
CA ALA A 243 3.91 -7.99 -30.07
C ALA A 243 4.24 -7.55 -31.51
N GLY A 244 5.06 -6.50 -31.64
CA GLY A 244 5.63 -6.08 -32.93
C GLY A 244 6.62 -7.11 -33.50
N ALA A 245 7.19 -6.81 -34.67
CA ALA A 245 8.27 -7.63 -35.23
C ALA A 245 9.57 -7.44 -34.42
N PRO A 246 10.37 -8.51 -34.22
CA PRO A 246 11.70 -8.37 -33.60
C PRO A 246 12.63 -7.50 -34.45
N ALA A 247 13.36 -6.60 -33.79
CA ALA A 247 14.49 -5.92 -34.40
C ALA A 247 15.69 -6.87 -34.60
N ALA A 248 16.70 -6.44 -35.37
CA ALA A 248 17.92 -7.21 -35.61
C ALA A 248 18.76 -7.47 -34.34
N GLY A 249 18.54 -6.68 -33.30
CA GLY A 249 19.16 -6.74 -31.97
C GLY A 249 18.35 -5.89 -30.98
N PRO A 250 18.76 -5.81 -29.71
CA PRO A 250 18.07 -4.96 -28.75
C PRO A 250 18.16 -3.50 -29.17
N TRP A 251 17.09 -2.73 -28.92
CA TRP A 251 17.04 -1.31 -29.26
C TRP A 251 18.05 -0.47 -28.48
N VAL A 252 18.44 -0.92 -27.29
CA VAL A 252 19.52 -0.32 -26.50
C VAL A 252 20.75 -1.21 -26.56
N ALA A 253 21.83 -0.66 -27.10
CA ALA A 253 23.08 -1.40 -27.32
C ALA A 253 23.90 -1.56 -26.04
N SER A 254 23.80 -0.63 -25.08
CA SER A 254 24.56 -0.66 -23.83
C SER A 254 24.24 -1.92 -23.02
N PRO A 255 25.26 -2.64 -22.51
CA PRO A 255 25.04 -3.83 -21.68
C PRO A 255 24.29 -3.49 -20.40
N THR A 256 23.36 -4.35 -19.99
CA THR A 256 22.71 -4.23 -18.68
C THR A 256 23.66 -4.64 -17.56
N ARG A 257 23.34 -4.25 -16.32
CA ARG A 257 24.16 -4.52 -15.15
C ARG A 257 23.31 -4.96 -13.96
N LEU A 258 23.78 -5.97 -13.25
CA LEU A 258 23.22 -6.41 -11.98
C LEU A 258 23.47 -5.36 -10.89
N ALA A 259 22.43 -4.97 -10.17
CA ALA A 259 22.55 -4.10 -9.01
C ALA A 259 23.11 -4.85 -7.80
N ARG A 260 23.90 -4.14 -6.99
CA ARG A 260 24.28 -4.58 -5.65
C ARG A 260 23.07 -4.47 -4.73
N ARG A 261 22.76 -5.57 -4.03
CA ARG A 261 21.55 -5.67 -3.20
C ARG A 261 21.78 -5.11 -1.80
N VAL A 262 20.82 -4.32 -1.33
CA VAL A 262 20.69 -3.90 0.07
C VAL A 262 19.62 -4.77 0.72
N VAL A 263 20.04 -5.66 1.62
CA VAL A 263 19.16 -6.60 2.32
C VAL A 263 18.84 -6.07 3.71
N ALA A 264 17.55 -5.98 4.03
CA ALA A 264 17.11 -5.61 5.37
C ALA A 264 16.78 -6.86 6.18
N CYS A 265 17.31 -6.96 7.39
CA CYS A 265 17.13 -8.14 8.25
C CYS A 265 16.37 -7.80 9.53
N LEU A 266 15.56 -8.76 10.01
CA LEU A 266 14.89 -8.67 11.30
C LEU A 266 14.91 -10.00 12.06
N ASP A 267 15.20 -9.89 13.36
CA ASP A 267 15.08 -11.00 14.31
C ASP A 267 13.63 -11.14 14.76
N VAL A 268 13.04 -12.31 14.54
CA VAL A 268 11.69 -12.64 14.99
C VAL A 268 11.78 -13.53 16.23
N ARG A 269 11.24 -13.04 17.35
CA ARG A 269 11.22 -13.74 18.65
C ARG A 269 9.83 -13.74 19.25
N SER A 270 9.62 -14.64 20.21
CA SER A 270 8.44 -14.62 21.08
C SER A 270 8.75 -13.75 22.30
N ASN A 271 7.85 -12.83 22.66
CA ASN A 271 7.91 -12.12 23.93
C ASN A 271 7.39 -13.01 25.08
N ASP A 272 7.43 -12.51 26.32
CA ASP A 272 6.96 -13.23 27.50
C ASP A 272 5.44 -13.53 27.50
N ALA A 273 4.68 -12.85 26.64
CA ALA A 273 3.25 -13.07 26.42
C ALA A 273 2.95 -14.06 25.26
N GLY A 274 3.98 -14.54 24.57
CA GLY A 274 3.85 -15.45 23.42
C GLY A 274 3.69 -14.75 22.06
N ASP A 275 3.62 -13.42 22.01
CA ASP A 275 3.52 -12.67 20.76
C ASP A 275 4.84 -12.66 19.99
N LEU A 276 4.76 -12.65 18.66
CA LEU A 276 5.91 -12.45 17.80
C LEU A 276 6.30 -10.96 17.72
N VAL A 277 7.52 -10.66 18.14
CA VAL A 277 8.09 -9.31 18.20
C VAL A 277 9.44 -9.26 17.51
N VAL A 278 9.81 -8.06 17.06
CA VAL A 278 11.18 -7.79 16.58
C VAL A 278 12.04 -7.29 17.74
N THR A 279 13.26 -7.83 17.86
CA THR A 279 14.19 -7.52 18.97
C THR A 279 15.53 -6.94 18.48
N LYS A 280 16.34 -6.40 19.40
CA LYS A 280 17.61 -5.73 19.07
C LYS A 280 18.68 -6.76 18.70
N GLY A 281 19.23 -6.66 17.48
CA GLY A 281 20.35 -7.47 17.00
C GLY A 281 21.74 -6.99 17.46
N ASP A 282 21.89 -6.50 18.71
CA ASP A 282 23.19 -6.13 19.26
C ASP A 282 23.47 -7.01 20.49
N GLN A 283 24.30 -8.05 20.30
CA GLN A 283 24.68 -9.08 21.28
C GLN A 283 23.53 -9.96 21.80
N TYR A 284 23.83 -11.24 22.09
CA TYR A 284 22.89 -12.28 22.54
C TYR A 284 22.15 -11.98 23.88
N ASP A 285 22.22 -10.74 24.38
CA ASP A 285 21.63 -10.28 25.63
C ASP A 285 20.35 -9.45 25.36
N VAL A 286 19.21 -10.14 25.38
CA VAL A 286 17.90 -9.63 24.90
C VAL A 286 16.99 -9.08 26.01
N ARG A 287 17.47 -9.07 27.26
CA ARG A 287 16.72 -8.56 28.42
C ARG A 287 17.21 -7.18 28.82
N GLU A 288 16.34 -6.38 29.43
CA GLU A 288 16.76 -5.12 30.03
C GLU A 288 17.83 -5.39 31.09
N SER A 289 18.88 -4.56 31.14
CA SER A 289 19.93 -4.63 32.17
C SER A 289 19.28 -4.63 33.56
N GLY A 290 19.26 -5.81 34.20
CA GLY A 290 18.47 -6.09 35.41
C GLY A 290 17.51 -7.30 35.32
N GLY A 291 17.43 -8.01 34.18
CA GLY A 291 16.59 -9.21 34.03
C GLY A 291 15.14 -8.96 33.60
N GLY A 292 14.86 -7.80 33.01
CA GLY A 292 13.51 -7.36 32.58
C GLY A 292 12.98 -7.99 31.27
N ALA A 293 11.78 -7.56 30.86
CA ALA A 293 11.00 -8.10 29.73
C ALA A 293 11.71 -8.00 28.37
N VAL A 294 11.33 -8.87 27.43
CA VAL A 294 11.82 -8.84 26.04
C VAL A 294 11.43 -7.52 25.36
N ARG A 295 12.42 -6.73 24.94
CA ARG A 295 12.19 -5.42 24.29
C ARG A 295 11.53 -5.58 22.91
N ASN A 296 10.33 -5.03 22.74
CA ASN A 296 9.55 -5.07 21.50
C ASN A 296 9.79 -3.82 20.66
N LEU A 297 10.23 -4.00 19.41
CA LEU A 297 10.50 -2.90 18.50
C LEU A 297 9.55 -2.83 17.28
N GLY A 298 8.45 -3.57 17.34
CA GLY A 298 7.40 -3.59 16.33
C GLY A 298 7.01 -5.01 15.90
N LYS A 299 5.92 -5.11 15.13
CA LYS A 299 5.46 -6.36 14.56
C LYS A 299 6.26 -6.72 13.30
N PRO A 300 6.65 -7.99 13.10
CA PRO A 300 7.47 -8.41 11.94
C PRO A 300 6.90 -8.01 10.57
N VAL A 301 5.58 -8.12 10.37
CA VAL A 301 4.91 -7.81 9.09
C VAL A 301 4.97 -6.30 8.79
N GLU A 302 4.65 -5.46 9.76
CA GLU A 302 4.68 -3.99 9.61
C GLU A 302 6.09 -3.50 9.32
N LEU A 303 7.09 -4.10 9.97
CA LEU A 303 8.50 -3.76 9.73
C LEU A 303 8.98 -4.21 8.35
N CYS A 304 8.57 -5.39 7.89
CA CYS A 304 8.83 -5.86 6.53
C CYS A 304 8.25 -4.90 5.48
N GLN A 305 6.98 -4.50 5.66
CA GLN A 305 6.33 -3.53 4.79
C GLN A 305 7.11 -2.21 4.75
N ARG A 306 7.53 -1.71 5.92
CA ARG A 306 8.35 -0.49 6.00
C ARG A 306 9.66 -0.63 5.22
N TYR A 307 10.40 -1.72 5.42
CA TYR A 307 11.67 -1.94 4.70
C TYR A 307 11.46 -1.99 3.20
N TYR A 308 10.41 -2.64 2.73
CA TYR A 308 10.03 -2.64 1.32
C TYR A 308 9.75 -1.22 0.80
N GLU A 309 8.95 -0.43 1.52
CA GLU A 309 8.63 0.96 1.17
C GLU A 309 9.83 1.90 1.21
N GLU A 310 10.80 1.65 2.11
CA GLU A 310 12.06 2.38 2.22
C GLU A 310 13.10 1.98 1.15
N GLY A 311 12.80 0.97 0.32
CA GLY A 311 13.62 0.58 -0.83
C GLY A 311 14.54 -0.62 -0.61
N ALA A 312 14.23 -1.50 0.35
CA ALA A 312 14.93 -2.77 0.52
C ALA A 312 14.82 -3.63 -0.76
N ASP A 313 15.93 -4.24 -1.17
CA ASP A 313 15.95 -5.13 -2.33
C ASP A 313 15.47 -6.54 -1.99
N GLU A 314 15.52 -6.90 -0.70
CA GLU A 314 15.19 -8.19 -0.11
C GLU A 314 14.99 -8.01 1.40
N VAL A 315 14.09 -8.81 2.00
CA VAL A 315 13.87 -8.83 3.45
C VAL A 315 14.17 -10.22 4.00
N CYS A 316 15.06 -10.28 5.00
CA CYS A 316 15.47 -11.51 5.68
C CYS A 316 14.87 -11.57 7.09
N PHE A 317 14.21 -12.69 7.41
CA PHE A 317 13.65 -13.00 8.72
C PHE A 317 14.52 -14.06 9.40
N LEU A 318 15.09 -13.73 10.55
CA LEU A 318 15.77 -14.70 11.40
C LEU A 318 14.77 -15.18 12.46
N ASN A 319 14.23 -16.37 12.24
CA ASN A 319 13.32 -17.06 13.16
C ASN A 319 14.11 -17.63 14.34
N ILE A 320 14.11 -16.89 15.45
CA ILE A 320 14.75 -17.26 16.72
C ILE A 320 13.67 -17.59 17.78
N THR A 321 12.49 -18.00 17.33
CA THR A 321 11.38 -18.34 18.23
C THR A 321 11.66 -19.63 19.00
N ALA A 322 11.05 -19.74 20.19
CA ALA A 322 11.21 -20.88 21.08
C ALA A 322 10.32 -22.09 20.69
N PHE A 323 9.58 -22.03 19.57
CA PHE A 323 8.55 -23.01 19.19
C PHE A 323 9.09 -24.27 18.47
N ARG A 324 10.33 -24.68 18.78
CA ARG A 324 11.08 -25.70 18.01
C ARG A 324 10.49 -27.12 18.02
N GLU A 325 9.43 -27.35 18.80
CA GLU A 325 8.75 -28.63 18.96
C GLU A 325 7.24 -28.52 18.68
N MET A 326 6.75 -27.37 18.19
CA MET A 326 5.34 -27.18 17.82
C MET A 326 5.00 -27.88 16.49
N PRO A 327 3.74 -28.30 16.27
CA PRO A 327 3.30 -28.79 14.96
C PRO A 327 3.64 -27.77 13.87
N LEU A 328 4.24 -28.24 12.77
CA LEU A 328 4.75 -27.37 11.70
C LEU A 328 3.67 -26.41 11.18
N GLU A 329 2.45 -26.91 11.01
CA GLU A 329 1.30 -26.15 10.50
C GLU A 329 0.81 -25.05 11.44
N GLU A 330 1.17 -25.12 12.72
CA GLU A 330 0.77 -24.15 13.76
C GLU A 330 1.87 -23.12 14.04
N GLN A 331 3.02 -23.21 13.36
CA GLN A 331 4.12 -22.28 13.60
C GLN A 331 3.72 -20.84 13.23
N PRO A 332 3.75 -19.88 14.19
CA PRO A 332 3.35 -18.48 13.94
C PRO A 332 4.19 -17.78 12.86
N MET A 333 5.40 -18.28 12.59
CA MET A 333 6.27 -17.76 11.52
C MET A 333 5.64 -17.93 10.12
N LEU A 334 4.79 -18.94 9.92
CA LEU A 334 4.08 -19.13 8.66
C LEU A 334 3.08 -18.01 8.39
N GLU A 335 2.39 -17.53 9.42
CA GLU A 335 1.47 -16.37 9.31
C GLU A 335 2.24 -15.08 9.06
N VAL A 336 3.41 -14.90 9.70
CA VAL A 336 4.29 -13.76 9.44
C VAL A 336 4.71 -13.72 7.98
N LEU A 337 5.12 -14.86 7.40
CA LEU A 337 5.52 -14.92 5.99
C LEU A 337 4.34 -14.68 5.05
N ALA A 338 3.16 -15.22 5.36
CA ALA A 338 1.96 -14.98 4.56
C ALA A 338 1.55 -13.50 4.58
N GLY A 339 1.57 -12.87 5.75
CA GLY A 339 1.32 -11.44 5.91
C GLY A 339 2.39 -10.58 5.23
N ALA A 340 3.67 -10.94 5.37
CA ALA A 340 4.78 -10.26 4.72
C ALA A 340 4.70 -10.36 3.18
N ALA A 341 4.38 -11.53 2.63
CA ALA A 341 4.21 -11.74 1.19
C ALA A 341 2.99 -11.01 0.62
N ALA A 342 2.01 -10.64 1.45
CA ALA A 342 0.89 -9.79 1.05
C ALA A 342 1.25 -8.29 1.07
N ALA A 343 2.21 -7.90 1.91
CA ALA A 343 2.62 -6.51 2.10
C ALA A 343 3.82 -6.09 1.23
N ALA A 344 4.75 -7.00 0.94
CA ALA A 344 6.02 -6.70 0.28
C ALA A 344 6.24 -7.56 -0.98
N PHE A 345 6.42 -6.92 -2.13
CA PHE A 345 6.64 -7.55 -3.44
C PHE A 345 8.13 -7.59 -3.82
N VAL A 346 8.95 -8.00 -2.85
CA VAL A 346 10.38 -8.26 -2.98
C VAL A 346 10.69 -9.66 -2.43
N PRO A 347 11.89 -10.22 -2.69
CA PRO A 347 12.28 -11.52 -2.16
C PRO A 347 12.26 -11.55 -0.63
N LEU A 348 11.73 -12.64 -0.08
CA LEU A 348 11.68 -12.91 1.36
C LEU A 348 12.56 -14.13 1.68
N THR A 349 13.50 -13.94 2.58
CA THR A 349 14.39 -15.01 3.06
C THR A 349 14.03 -15.35 4.50
N VAL A 350 13.91 -16.64 4.84
CA VAL A 350 13.69 -17.07 6.22
C VAL A 350 14.80 -17.99 6.69
N GLY A 351 15.42 -17.67 7.82
CA GLY A 351 16.44 -18.50 8.48
C GLY A 351 16.01 -18.94 9.85
N GLY A 352 16.45 -20.12 10.29
CA GLY A 352 16.15 -20.67 11.61
C GLY A 352 15.00 -21.67 11.61
N GLY A 353 15.24 -22.84 12.19
CA GLY A 353 14.26 -23.93 12.28
C GLY A 353 14.20 -24.86 11.06
N ILE A 354 15.03 -24.63 10.03
CA ILE A 354 15.12 -25.48 8.83
C ILE A 354 15.97 -26.73 9.12
N ARG A 355 15.33 -27.76 9.66
CA ARG A 355 15.98 -29.02 10.05
C ARG A 355 14.96 -30.14 10.14
N ASP A 356 15.45 -31.36 10.19
CA ASP A 356 14.63 -32.51 10.56
C ASP A 356 14.23 -32.41 12.03
N TYR A 357 12.95 -32.62 12.33
CA TYR A 357 12.47 -32.64 13.70
C TYR A 357 11.16 -33.43 13.84
N THR A 358 10.87 -33.88 15.06
CA THR A 358 9.58 -34.47 15.41
C THR A 358 8.82 -33.46 16.25
N ASP A 359 7.59 -33.14 15.86
CA ASP A 359 6.75 -32.20 16.59
C ASP A 359 6.11 -32.82 17.84
N SER A 360 5.46 -31.99 18.65
CA SER A 360 4.78 -32.38 19.89
C SER A 360 3.59 -33.32 19.67
N ALA A 361 3.09 -33.44 18.43
CA ALA A 361 2.08 -34.42 18.03
C ALA A 361 2.70 -35.78 17.63
N GLY A 362 4.03 -35.90 17.68
CA GLY A 362 4.77 -37.11 17.32
C GLY A 362 4.97 -37.30 15.82
N LYS A 363 4.62 -36.31 14.98
CA LYS A 363 4.83 -36.38 13.54
C LYS A 363 6.26 -35.94 13.20
N HIS A 364 6.93 -36.77 12.41
CA HIS A 364 8.26 -36.47 11.91
C HIS A 364 8.18 -35.61 10.65
N TRP A 365 8.97 -34.55 10.60
CA TRP A 365 9.10 -33.64 9.48
C TRP A 365 10.56 -33.59 9.03
N THR A 366 10.79 -33.77 7.73
CA THR A 366 12.11 -33.57 7.14
C THR A 366 12.37 -32.07 6.94
N SER A 367 13.63 -31.69 6.86
CA SER A 367 14.06 -30.33 6.49
C SER A 367 13.47 -29.88 5.14
N LEU A 368 13.27 -30.80 4.20
CA LEU A 368 12.57 -30.55 2.94
C LEU A 368 11.09 -30.21 3.16
N ASP A 369 10.38 -30.92 4.04
CA ASP A 369 8.98 -30.62 4.37
C ASP A 369 8.84 -29.23 5.02
N VAL A 370 9.76 -28.91 5.94
CA VAL A 370 9.80 -27.61 6.61
C VAL A 370 10.05 -26.50 5.60
N ALA A 371 11.05 -26.65 4.73
CA ALA A 371 11.35 -25.68 3.68
C ALA A 371 10.18 -25.53 2.71
N ALA A 372 9.57 -26.64 2.26
CA ALA A 372 8.38 -26.63 1.41
C ALA A 372 7.25 -25.82 2.03
N ARG A 373 7.01 -26.00 3.34
CA ARG A 373 5.95 -25.26 4.02
C ARG A 373 6.24 -23.76 4.13
N TYR A 374 7.50 -23.40 4.40
CA TYR A 374 7.95 -22.01 4.40
C TYR A 374 7.83 -21.34 3.02
N PHE A 375 8.21 -22.04 1.95
CA PHE A 375 8.03 -21.55 0.59
C PHE A 375 6.55 -21.31 0.27
N ARG A 376 5.68 -22.27 0.59
CA ARG A 376 4.22 -22.11 0.39
C ARG A 376 3.62 -20.97 1.21
N ALA A 377 4.20 -20.65 2.37
CA ALA A 377 3.75 -19.55 3.21
C ALA A 377 4.15 -18.16 2.67
N GLY A 378 5.19 -18.06 1.84
CA GLY A 378 5.62 -16.77 1.29
C GLY A 378 7.13 -16.57 1.20
N ALA A 379 7.94 -17.47 1.75
CA ALA A 379 9.40 -17.39 1.59
C ALA A 379 9.81 -17.71 0.15
N ASP A 380 10.89 -17.08 -0.32
CA ASP A 380 11.53 -17.38 -1.62
C ASP A 380 12.85 -18.13 -1.44
N LYS A 381 13.50 -17.91 -0.29
CA LYS A 381 14.76 -18.55 0.08
C LYS A 381 14.72 -18.99 1.53
N ILE A 382 15.41 -20.08 1.82
CA ILE A 382 15.62 -20.59 3.17
C ILE A 382 17.10 -20.49 3.54
N SER A 383 17.36 -20.10 4.78
CA SER A 383 18.70 -20.01 5.33
C SER A 383 18.98 -21.17 6.30
N VAL A 384 20.04 -21.93 6.00
CA VAL A 384 20.53 -23.05 6.78
C VAL A 384 21.77 -22.63 7.55
N GLY A 385 21.76 -22.81 8.87
CA GLY A 385 22.88 -22.48 9.76
C GLY A 385 23.65 -23.72 10.21
N SER A 386 23.41 -24.18 11.43
CA SER A 386 24.18 -25.29 12.04
C SER A 386 24.16 -26.60 11.24
N ASP A 387 23.05 -26.93 10.58
CA ASP A 387 22.98 -28.12 9.74
C ASP A 387 23.89 -28.05 8.51
N ALA A 388 24.20 -26.84 8.01
CA ALA A 388 25.17 -26.66 6.92
C ALA A 388 26.58 -27.05 7.38
N VAL A 389 26.97 -26.69 8.61
CA VAL A 389 28.25 -27.10 9.20
C VAL A 389 28.33 -28.61 9.37
N ARG A 390 27.26 -29.26 9.85
CA ARG A 390 27.20 -30.72 9.95
C ARG A 390 27.30 -31.40 8.58
N ALA A 391 26.62 -30.86 7.57
CA ALA A 391 26.67 -31.37 6.21
C ALA A 391 28.07 -31.25 5.61
N ALA A 392 28.75 -30.12 5.82
CA ALA A 392 30.12 -29.92 5.36
C ALA A 392 31.12 -30.87 6.04
N LEU A 393 31.02 -31.05 7.36
CA LEU A 393 31.84 -32.03 8.08
C LEU A 393 31.65 -33.45 7.54
N ALA A 394 30.40 -33.86 7.28
CA ALA A 394 30.09 -35.16 6.70
C ALA A 394 30.65 -35.30 5.26
N TRP A 395 30.59 -34.24 4.46
CA TRP A 395 31.14 -34.20 3.10
C TRP A 395 32.67 -34.30 3.08
N HIS A 396 33.36 -33.61 4.00
CA HIS A 396 34.81 -33.75 4.16
C HIS A 396 35.19 -35.16 4.62
N ALA A 397 34.47 -35.70 5.60
CA ALA A 397 34.68 -37.06 6.10
C ALA A 397 34.43 -38.14 5.03
N SER A 398 33.56 -37.88 4.04
CA SER A 398 33.31 -38.79 2.91
C SER A 398 34.33 -38.68 1.77
N GLY A 399 35.35 -37.83 1.92
CA GLY A 399 36.34 -37.55 0.88
C GLY A 399 35.78 -36.69 -0.25
N GLY A 400 34.86 -35.78 0.05
CA GLY A 400 34.30 -34.83 -0.90
C GLY A 400 33.10 -35.36 -1.70
N LYS A 401 32.38 -36.37 -1.18
CA LYS A 401 31.27 -37.01 -1.89
C LYS A 401 29.92 -36.54 -1.36
N ALA A 402 29.12 -35.99 -2.27
CA ALA A 402 27.69 -35.75 -2.08
C ALA A 402 26.96 -37.09 -1.86
N THR A 403 26.05 -37.12 -0.89
CA THR A 403 25.29 -38.34 -0.52
C THR A 403 23.82 -38.27 -0.94
N GLY A 404 23.35 -37.07 -1.30
CA GLY A 404 21.95 -36.74 -1.55
C GLY A 404 21.10 -36.63 -0.29
N ALA A 405 21.70 -36.77 0.91
CA ALA A 405 20.97 -36.88 2.16
C ALA A 405 20.93 -35.58 2.99
N SER A 406 21.83 -34.62 2.74
CA SER A 406 21.82 -33.37 3.50
C SER A 406 20.64 -32.48 3.13
N CYS A 407 20.23 -31.61 4.06
CA CYS A 407 19.16 -30.65 3.81
C CYS A 407 19.47 -29.73 2.61
N ILE A 408 20.74 -29.34 2.42
CA ILE A 408 21.19 -28.54 1.28
C ILE A 408 20.90 -29.28 -0.03
N GLU A 409 21.36 -30.53 -0.15
CA GLU A 409 21.19 -31.35 -1.35
C GLU A 409 19.70 -31.60 -1.66
N GLN A 410 18.91 -31.95 -0.64
CA GLN A 410 17.49 -32.26 -0.82
C GLN A 410 16.68 -31.04 -1.28
N ILE A 411 16.92 -29.89 -0.66
CA ILE A 411 16.18 -28.65 -0.97
C ILE A 411 16.63 -28.10 -2.33
N ALA A 412 17.94 -28.07 -2.59
CA ALA A 412 18.48 -27.62 -3.87
C ALA A 412 18.03 -28.51 -5.04
N ARG A 413 17.87 -29.82 -4.83
CA ARG A 413 17.37 -30.74 -5.85
C ARG A 413 15.95 -30.40 -6.32
N VAL A 414 15.08 -29.93 -5.43
CA VAL A 414 13.67 -29.62 -5.76
C VAL A 414 13.52 -28.16 -6.19
N TYR A 415 14.09 -27.24 -5.41
CA TYR A 415 13.86 -25.80 -5.56
C TYR A 415 14.98 -25.06 -6.28
N GLY A 416 16.06 -25.76 -6.64
CA GLY A 416 17.27 -25.18 -7.22
C GLY A 416 18.19 -24.60 -6.16
N SER A 417 19.47 -24.42 -6.51
CA SER A 417 20.47 -23.86 -5.59
C SER A 417 20.10 -22.47 -5.10
N GLN A 418 19.45 -21.67 -5.96
CA GLN A 418 19.01 -20.31 -5.65
C GLN A 418 18.06 -20.19 -4.45
N ALA A 419 17.42 -21.30 -4.04
CA ALA A 419 16.51 -21.32 -2.90
C ALA A 419 17.22 -21.56 -1.56
N VAL A 420 18.49 -21.99 -1.59
CA VAL A 420 19.26 -22.39 -0.39
C VAL A 420 20.37 -21.38 -0.10
N VAL A 421 20.19 -20.65 1.00
CA VAL A 421 21.18 -19.74 1.58
C VAL A 421 21.86 -20.46 2.73
N VAL A 422 23.19 -20.33 2.86
CA VAL A 422 23.93 -20.84 4.02
C VAL A 422 24.36 -19.66 4.89
N SER A 423 23.84 -19.61 6.12
CA SER A 423 24.27 -18.64 7.12
C SER A 423 25.53 -19.14 7.80
N VAL A 424 26.61 -18.38 7.66
CA VAL A 424 27.92 -18.68 8.25
C VAL A 424 28.16 -17.71 9.39
N ASP A 425 28.47 -18.24 10.56
CA ASP A 425 28.77 -17.49 11.78
C ASP A 425 30.23 -17.72 12.21
N PRO A 426 31.20 -17.03 11.59
CA PRO A 426 32.61 -17.23 11.86
C PRO A 426 33.13 -16.39 13.01
N ARG A 427 34.14 -16.94 13.70
CA ARG A 427 34.95 -16.27 14.70
C ARG A 427 36.42 -16.32 14.29
N ARG A 428 37.13 -15.20 14.43
CA ARG A 428 38.54 -15.08 14.10
C ARG A 428 39.42 -15.81 15.13
N VAL A 429 40.37 -16.60 14.66
CA VAL A 429 41.39 -17.30 15.45
C VAL A 429 42.76 -16.87 14.95
N TYR A 430 43.47 -16.08 15.76
CA TYR A 430 44.78 -15.53 15.41
C TYR A 430 45.89 -16.56 15.47
N VAL A 431 46.85 -16.44 14.56
CA VAL A 431 48.07 -17.25 14.48
C VAL A 431 49.26 -16.35 14.16
N ALA A 432 50.46 -16.70 14.63
CA ALA A 432 51.65 -15.88 14.37
C ALA A 432 52.11 -16.00 12.91
N SER A 433 51.91 -17.18 12.31
CA SER A 433 52.20 -17.49 10.91
C SER A 433 51.21 -18.53 10.37
N PRO A 434 51.08 -18.67 9.04
CA PRO A 434 50.28 -19.75 8.44
C PRO A 434 50.73 -21.17 8.85
N GLU A 435 51.97 -21.34 9.28
CA GLU A 435 52.54 -22.63 9.69
C GLU A 435 51.97 -23.15 11.02
N ASP A 436 51.40 -22.26 11.85
CA ASP A 436 50.84 -22.60 13.16
C ASP A 436 49.45 -23.28 13.08
N ALA A 437 48.81 -23.24 11.91
CA ALA A 437 47.54 -23.90 11.64
C ALA A 437 47.56 -24.56 10.24
N PRO A 438 48.41 -25.58 10.03
CA PRO A 438 48.73 -26.12 8.71
C PRO A 438 47.55 -26.82 8.03
N ASP A 439 46.52 -27.19 8.79
CA ASP A 439 45.27 -27.80 8.30
C ASP A 439 44.14 -26.77 8.08
N LYS A 440 44.41 -25.47 8.28
CA LYS A 440 43.42 -24.38 8.18
C LYS A 440 43.74 -23.43 7.04
N HIS A 441 42.70 -22.83 6.48
CA HIS A 441 42.85 -21.71 5.55
C HIS A 441 43.11 -20.41 6.32
N VAL A 442 44.37 -19.96 6.34
CA VAL A 442 44.82 -18.77 7.05
C VAL A 442 44.80 -17.55 6.11
N VAL A 443 44.22 -16.45 6.59
CA VAL A 443 44.09 -15.17 5.89
C VAL A 443 44.98 -14.13 6.57
N GLU A 444 45.69 -13.32 5.77
CA GLU A 444 46.42 -12.16 6.27
C GLU A 444 45.47 -10.96 6.41
N MET A 445 45.41 -10.38 7.60
CA MET A 445 44.57 -9.21 7.90
C MET A 445 45.18 -7.95 7.30
N THR A 446 44.36 -7.16 6.60
CA THR A 446 44.84 -5.95 5.91
C THR A 446 44.62 -4.67 6.73
N GLU A 447 43.68 -4.68 7.67
CA GLU A 447 43.38 -3.53 8.52
C GLU A 447 44.03 -3.64 9.91
N PRO A 448 44.86 -2.68 10.34
CA PRO A 448 45.53 -2.72 11.65
C PRO A 448 44.60 -2.90 12.84
N ARG A 449 43.35 -2.42 12.75
CA ARG A 449 42.34 -2.58 13.82
C ARG A 449 41.93 -4.04 14.05
N ARG A 450 42.19 -4.94 13.09
CA ARG A 450 41.86 -6.36 13.13
C ARG A 450 43.06 -7.24 13.48
N PHE A 451 44.21 -6.66 13.83
CA PHE A 451 45.37 -7.45 14.27
C PHE A 451 45.09 -8.10 15.64
N GLY A 452 45.75 -9.23 15.87
CA GLY A 452 45.63 -9.98 17.11
C GLY A 452 46.17 -9.19 18.31
N PRO A 453 45.80 -9.60 19.55
CA PRO A 453 46.22 -8.91 20.77
C PRO A 453 47.74 -8.80 20.95
N ALA A 454 48.53 -9.71 20.35
CA ALA A 454 49.99 -9.68 20.36
C ALA A 454 50.58 -9.11 19.05
N GLY A 455 49.76 -8.51 18.19
CA GLY A 455 50.15 -7.98 16.89
C GLY A 455 50.14 -9.01 15.76
N GLU A 456 49.49 -10.16 15.95
CA GLU A 456 49.34 -11.18 14.93
C GLU A 456 48.61 -10.62 13.69
N ARG A 457 49.20 -10.81 12.51
CA ARG A 457 48.64 -10.36 11.24
C ARG A 457 47.90 -11.46 10.49
N TYR A 458 47.93 -12.69 11.00
CA TYR A 458 47.32 -13.84 10.36
C TYR A 458 46.21 -14.40 11.25
N ALA A 459 45.13 -14.84 10.64
CA ALA A 459 44.04 -15.51 11.32
C ALA A 459 43.33 -16.48 10.39
N TRP A 460 42.75 -17.53 10.94
CA TRP A 460 41.72 -18.31 10.25
C TRP A 460 40.38 -18.05 10.90
N TYR A 461 39.30 -18.36 10.19
CA TYR A 461 37.94 -18.10 10.66
C TYR A 461 37.25 -19.42 10.97
N GLU A 462 37.06 -19.70 12.26
CA GLU A 462 36.38 -20.89 12.74
C GLU A 462 34.87 -20.73 12.59
N CYS A 463 34.21 -21.68 11.93
CA CYS A 463 32.75 -21.74 11.87
C CYS A 463 32.17 -22.18 13.21
N THR A 464 31.06 -21.57 13.59
CA THR A 464 30.37 -21.92 14.83
C THR A 464 29.02 -22.61 14.61
N LEU A 465 28.61 -23.38 15.61
CA LEU A 465 27.31 -24.02 15.73
C LEU A 465 26.47 -23.32 16.81
N SER A 466 25.18 -23.63 16.83
CA SER A 466 24.26 -23.20 17.91
C SER A 466 24.14 -21.68 18.08
N GLY A 467 24.33 -20.93 16.99
CA GLY A 467 24.35 -19.47 16.96
C GLY A 467 25.56 -18.90 17.69
N GLY A 468 26.77 -19.15 17.19
CA GLY A 468 27.99 -18.58 17.77
C GLY A 468 28.56 -19.27 18.99
N ARG A 469 27.91 -20.30 19.56
CA ARG A 469 28.26 -20.79 20.92
C ARG A 469 29.26 -21.92 20.96
N GLU A 470 29.31 -22.75 19.92
CA GLU A 470 30.15 -23.94 19.86
C GLU A 470 31.08 -23.84 18.65
N GLY A 471 32.39 -23.96 18.84
CA GLY A 471 33.35 -24.02 17.75
C GLY A 471 33.28 -25.37 17.03
N SER A 472 33.31 -25.36 15.70
CA SER A 472 33.22 -26.60 14.91
C SER A 472 34.58 -27.21 14.56
N GLY A 473 35.68 -26.47 14.77
CA GLY A 473 37.00 -26.82 14.25
C GLY A 473 37.13 -26.80 12.72
N LEU A 474 36.07 -26.42 12.00
CA LEU A 474 36.05 -26.25 10.54
C LEU A 474 36.27 -24.77 10.20
N ASP A 475 37.14 -24.49 9.24
CA ASP A 475 37.31 -23.13 8.74
C ASP A 475 36.23 -22.75 7.72
N THR A 476 35.97 -21.45 7.61
CA THR A 476 34.94 -20.91 6.70
C THR A 476 35.16 -21.23 5.23
N ASN A 477 36.40 -21.32 4.77
CA ASN A 477 36.71 -21.64 3.38
C ASN A 477 36.30 -23.09 3.06
N ALA A 478 36.68 -24.01 3.95
CA ALA A 478 36.30 -25.42 3.86
C ALA A 478 34.77 -25.63 3.97
N LEU A 479 34.08 -24.87 4.83
CA LEU A 479 32.62 -24.87 4.90
C LEU A 479 31.99 -24.39 3.59
N ALA A 480 32.42 -23.21 3.11
CA ALA A 480 31.85 -22.56 1.94
C ALA A 480 31.93 -23.44 0.69
N ARG A 481 33.11 -24.03 0.42
CA ARG A 481 33.34 -24.95 -0.71
C ARG A 481 32.49 -26.21 -0.61
N ALA A 482 32.37 -26.80 0.58
CA ALA A 482 31.54 -27.98 0.78
C ALA A 482 30.06 -27.66 0.56
N CYS A 483 29.56 -26.56 1.13
CA CYS A 483 28.17 -26.14 0.95
C CYS A 483 27.83 -25.80 -0.52
N GLU A 484 28.72 -25.13 -1.24
CA GLU A 484 28.57 -24.91 -2.69
C GLU A 484 28.49 -26.24 -3.44
N ALA A 485 29.40 -27.19 -3.16
CA ALA A 485 29.40 -28.51 -3.79
C ALA A 485 28.12 -29.33 -3.47
N LEU A 486 27.53 -29.12 -2.30
CA LEU A 486 26.27 -29.73 -1.88
C LEU A 486 25.02 -29.06 -2.49
N GLY A 487 25.17 -27.90 -3.14
CA GLY A 487 24.10 -27.23 -3.87
C GLY A 487 23.58 -25.93 -3.24
N ALA A 488 24.28 -25.35 -2.27
CA ALA A 488 23.95 -24.00 -1.80
C ALA A 488 24.09 -22.98 -2.95
N GLY A 489 23.21 -21.97 -3.00
CA GLY A 489 23.23 -20.95 -4.05
C GLY A 489 23.54 -19.54 -3.55
N GLU A 490 23.74 -19.35 -2.24
CA GLU A 490 24.14 -18.07 -1.67
C GLU A 490 24.76 -18.28 -0.27
N LEU A 491 25.78 -17.51 0.07
CA LEU A 491 26.36 -17.46 1.41
C LEU A 491 25.95 -16.17 2.11
N LEU A 492 25.30 -16.29 3.26
CA LEU A 492 25.10 -15.19 4.19
C LEU A 492 26.23 -15.20 5.22
N VAL A 493 27.22 -14.33 5.02
CA VAL A 493 28.43 -14.31 5.84
C VAL A 493 28.28 -13.26 6.94
N ASN A 494 27.95 -13.73 8.14
CA ASN A 494 28.03 -12.91 9.34
C ASN A 494 29.50 -12.83 9.80
N CYS A 495 29.75 -12.06 10.85
CA CYS A 495 31.05 -12.06 11.54
C CYS A 495 30.81 -11.80 13.01
N VAL A 496 31.11 -12.79 13.85
CA VAL A 496 30.86 -12.71 15.31
C VAL A 496 31.64 -11.54 15.92
N ASP A 497 32.84 -11.27 15.42
CA ASP A 497 33.73 -10.23 15.95
C ASP A 497 33.30 -8.81 15.55
N GLU A 498 32.65 -8.63 14.41
CA GLU A 498 32.17 -7.32 13.93
C GLU A 498 30.70 -7.06 14.29
N ASP A 499 29.97 -8.05 14.80
CA ASP A 499 28.55 -7.91 15.08
C ASP A 499 28.26 -6.84 16.14
N GLY A 500 27.32 -5.95 15.85
CA GLY A 500 26.99 -4.80 16.69
C GLY A 500 28.05 -3.69 16.81
N GLN A 501 29.26 -3.86 16.27
CA GLN A 501 30.37 -2.89 16.44
C GLN A 501 30.19 -1.60 15.64
N LYS A 502 29.42 -1.65 14.54
CA LYS A 502 29.18 -0.52 13.62
C LYS A 502 30.47 0.08 13.02
N GLN A 503 31.53 -0.72 12.86
CA GLN A 503 32.83 -0.29 12.31
C GLN A 503 33.09 -0.76 10.86
N GLY A 504 32.06 -1.26 10.18
CA GLY A 504 32.16 -1.80 8.82
C GLY A 504 32.22 -3.32 8.82
N PHE A 505 31.97 -3.90 7.64
CA PHE A 505 32.05 -5.35 7.43
C PHE A 505 33.50 -5.84 7.55
N ASP A 506 33.71 -7.14 7.80
CA ASP A 506 35.03 -7.75 7.70
C ASP A 506 35.40 -7.99 6.22
N LEU A 507 36.12 -7.04 5.63
CA LEU A 507 36.45 -7.08 4.20
C LEU A 507 37.44 -8.19 3.84
N ASP A 508 38.29 -8.61 4.78
CA ASP A 508 39.28 -9.67 4.55
C ASP A 508 38.56 -11.02 4.47
N LEU A 509 37.64 -11.28 5.40
CA LEU A 509 36.75 -12.45 5.37
C LEU A 509 35.87 -12.49 4.12
N ILE A 510 35.19 -11.38 3.81
CA ILE A 510 34.28 -11.32 2.66
C ILE A 510 35.06 -11.49 1.36
N GLY A 511 36.23 -10.85 1.24
CA GLY A 511 37.11 -10.98 0.09
C GLY A 511 37.59 -12.42 -0.11
N ASP A 512 38.01 -13.08 0.97
CA ASP A 512 38.45 -14.48 0.96
C ASP A 512 37.35 -15.43 0.48
N LEU A 513 36.15 -15.33 1.07
CA LEU A 513 35.03 -16.20 0.70
C LEU A 513 34.54 -15.93 -0.71
N CYS A 514 34.51 -14.67 -1.15
CA CYS A 514 34.22 -14.35 -2.55
C CYS A 514 35.21 -15.06 -3.49
N ALA A 515 36.50 -15.16 -3.13
CA ALA A 515 37.52 -15.85 -3.91
C ALA A 515 37.43 -17.39 -3.79
N ALA A 516 36.86 -17.90 -2.70
CA ALA A 516 36.75 -19.32 -2.43
C ALA A 516 35.66 -20.02 -3.26
N VAL A 517 34.53 -19.35 -3.47
CA VAL A 517 33.33 -19.93 -4.10
C VAL A 517 32.87 -19.18 -5.35
N GLY A 518 32.12 -19.87 -6.21
CA GLY A 518 31.44 -19.32 -7.38
C GLY A 518 29.99 -18.89 -7.13
N ILE A 519 29.46 -19.06 -5.91
CA ILE A 519 28.10 -18.65 -5.53
C ILE A 519 28.08 -17.22 -4.91
N PRO A 520 26.95 -16.50 -5.00
CA PRO A 520 26.75 -15.18 -4.38
C PRO A 520 27.14 -15.12 -2.91
N VAL A 521 27.83 -14.04 -2.50
CA VAL A 521 28.18 -13.75 -1.10
C VAL A 521 27.47 -12.49 -0.64
N VAL A 522 26.77 -12.59 0.49
CA VAL A 522 26.11 -11.49 1.22
C VAL A 522 26.97 -11.12 2.42
N ALA A 523 27.46 -9.88 2.44
CA ALA A 523 28.19 -9.35 3.58
C ALA A 523 27.22 -8.96 4.71
N SER A 524 27.44 -9.45 5.92
CA SER A 524 26.63 -9.19 7.10
C SER A 524 27.52 -8.90 8.31
N SER A 525 26.93 -8.35 9.38
CA SER A 525 27.58 -7.90 10.63
C SER A 525 28.58 -6.75 10.47
N GLY A 526 28.43 -5.69 11.27
CA GLY A 526 29.35 -4.54 11.34
C GLY A 526 28.91 -3.27 10.62
N ALA A 527 27.84 -3.29 9.81
CA ALA A 527 27.32 -2.08 9.14
C ALA A 527 26.90 -1.00 10.16
N GLY A 528 27.25 0.26 9.88
CA GLY A 528 27.13 1.38 10.83
C GLY A 528 26.75 2.71 10.18
N LYS A 529 27.16 2.92 8.92
CA LYS A 529 26.89 4.10 8.10
C LYS A 529 26.77 3.70 6.62
N PRO A 530 26.16 4.53 5.75
CA PRO A 530 26.04 4.25 4.32
C PRO A 530 27.35 3.86 3.64
N GLN A 531 28.47 4.49 4.01
CA GLN A 531 29.78 4.27 3.39
C GLN A 531 30.31 2.85 3.58
N HIS A 532 29.84 2.10 4.60
CA HIS A 532 30.25 0.70 4.75
C HIS A 532 29.71 -0.18 3.61
N PHE A 533 28.57 0.19 3.01
CA PHE A 533 28.00 -0.51 1.86
C PHE A 533 28.78 -0.22 0.58
N SER A 534 29.09 1.05 0.30
CA SER A 534 29.92 1.41 -0.86
C SER A 534 31.32 0.82 -0.74
N GLU A 535 31.88 0.77 0.47
CA GLU A 535 33.19 0.19 0.74
C GLU A 535 33.22 -1.31 0.45
N VAL A 536 32.28 -2.10 0.99
CA VAL A 536 32.28 -3.54 0.75
C VAL A 536 32.08 -3.88 -0.73
N PHE A 537 31.23 -3.14 -1.45
CA PHE A 537 31.01 -3.37 -2.88
C PHE A 537 32.15 -2.89 -3.78
N SER A 538 32.96 -1.93 -3.33
CA SER A 538 34.11 -1.43 -4.10
C SER A 538 35.39 -2.22 -3.82
N ARG A 539 35.54 -2.79 -2.62
CA ARG A 539 36.74 -3.53 -2.20
C ARG A 539 36.60 -5.04 -2.31
N THR A 540 35.39 -5.57 -2.47
CA THR A 540 35.14 -7.02 -2.58
C THR A 540 34.23 -7.34 -3.76
N ARG A 541 34.01 -8.63 -4.03
CA ARG A 541 33.04 -9.09 -5.05
C ARG A 541 31.64 -9.37 -4.49
N ALA A 542 31.36 -9.01 -3.23
CA ALA A 542 30.07 -9.23 -2.60
C ALA A 542 28.91 -8.71 -3.47
N GLU A 543 27.86 -9.50 -3.63
CA GLU A 543 26.71 -9.16 -4.47
C GLU A 543 25.58 -8.50 -3.66
N ALA A 544 25.63 -8.67 -2.34
CA ALA A 544 24.70 -8.05 -1.41
C ALA A 544 25.39 -7.67 -0.10
N ALA A 545 24.79 -6.71 0.59
CA ALA A 545 25.15 -6.34 1.94
C ALA A 545 23.88 -6.23 2.78
N LEU A 546 23.92 -6.85 3.95
CA LEU A 546 22.81 -6.99 4.87
C LEU A 546 23.03 -6.14 6.11
N ALA A 547 21.99 -5.46 6.57
CA ALA A 547 21.98 -4.87 7.89
C ALA A 547 20.64 -5.07 8.61
N ALA A 548 20.72 -5.22 9.93
CA ALA A 548 19.56 -5.33 10.81
C ALA A 548 19.41 -4.07 11.67
N GLY A 549 20.25 -3.94 12.69
CA GLY A 549 20.09 -2.94 13.76
C GLY A 549 20.01 -1.49 13.29
N ILE A 550 20.83 -1.08 12.32
CA ILE A 550 20.87 0.32 11.85
C ILE A 550 19.60 0.73 11.09
N PHE A 551 19.00 -0.18 10.31
CA PHE A 551 17.73 0.04 9.61
C PHE A 551 16.57 -0.02 10.58
N HIS A 552 16.63 -0.98 11.49
CA HIS A 552 15.61 -1.20 12.49
C HIS A 552 15.41 0.04 13.37
N ARG A 553 16.52 0.59 13.89
CA ARG A 553 16.57 1.80 14.74
C ARG A 553 16.49 3.12 13.97
N ARG A 554 16.37 3.08 12.63
CA ARG A 554 16.39 4.25 11.73
C ARG A 554 17.62 5.15 11.92
N GLU A 555 18.74 4.58 12.34
CA GLU A 555 20.03 5.28 12.44
C GLU A 555 20.57 5.61 11.05
N VAL A 556 20.35 4.67 10.11
CA VAL A 556 20.68 4.83 8.69
C VAL A 556 19.42 4.44 7.91
N PRO A 557 18.79 5.34 7.15
CA PRO A 557 17.68 4.94 6.29
C PRO A 557 18.21 4.19 5.04
N ILE A 558 17.44 3.24 4.53
CA ILE A 558 17.82 2.45 3.34
C ILE A 558 18.03 3.37 2.13
N SER A 559 17.22 4.42 1.98
CA SER A 559 17.37 5.44 0.94
C SER A 559 18.72 6.18 1.00
N ALA A 560 19.30 6.42 2.19
CA ALA A 560 20.63 7.01 2.31
C ALA A 560 21.72 6.04 1.86
N VAL A 561 21.57 4.73 2.11
CA VAL A 561 22.46 3.72 1.54
C VAL A 561 22.40 3.76 0.02
N LYS A 562 21.19 3.75 -0.56
CA LYS A 562 21.01 3.84 -2.02
C LYS A 562 21.61 5.12 -2.61
N GLY A 563 21.44 6.25 -1.93
CA GLY A 563 22.05 7.53 -2.32
C GLY A 563 23.59 7.50 -2.29
N GLU A 564 24.19 6.88 -1.28
CA GLU A 564 25.65 6.67 -1.22
C GLU A 564 26.13 5.73 -2.33
N LEU A 565 25.41 4.64 -2.61
CA LEU A 565 25.75 3.75 -3.73
C LEU A 565 25.71 4.50 -5.06
N ALA A 566 24.70 5.34 -5.28
CA ALA A 566 24.62 6.19 -6.45
C ALA A 566 25.81 7.16 -6.55
N ALA A 567 26.15 7.84 -5.45
CA ALA A 567 27.27 8.79 -5.39
C ALA A 567 28.63 8.11 -5.62
N ALA A 568 28.80 6.88 -5.12
CA ALA A 568 30.00 6.06 -5.32
C ALA A 568 30.06 5.37 -6.69
N GLY A 569 29.05 5.57 -7.55
CA GLY A 569 28.98 4.93 -8.88
C GLY A 569 28.74 3.41 -8.82
N VAL A 570 28.20 2.91 -7.70
CA VAL A 570 27.83 1.50 -7.51
C VAL A 570 26.43 1.27 -8.08
N GLU A 571 26.32 0.25 -8.95
CA GLU A 571 25.05 -0.13 -9.56
C GLU A 571 24.04 -0.55 -8.48
N HIS A 572 22.86 0.06 -8.47
CA HIS A 572 21.82 -0.16 -7.46
C HIS A 572 20.43 -0.15 -8.11
N ARG A 573 19.43 -0.70 -7.41
CA ARG A 573 18.01 -0.49 -7.77
C ARG A 573 17.58 0.91 -7.35
N GLY A 574 17.12 1.72 -8.31
CA GLY A 574 16.57 3.07 -8.06
C GLY A 574 15.08 3.08 -7.73
N ASP A 575 14.53 4.27 -7.50
CA ASP A 575 13.15 4.46 -7.05
C ASP A 575 12.10 4.07 -8.13
N ASP A 576 11.14 3.22 -7.77
CA ASP A 576 10.06 2.73 -8.64
C ASP A 576 9.15 3.87 -9.19
N ALA A 577 9.27 5.11 -8.67
CA ALA A 577 8.50 6.28 -9.08
C ALA A 577 8.71 6.70 -10.55
N SER A 578 9.82 6.28 -11.16
CA SER A 578 10.22 6.59 -12.54
C SER A 578 9.23 6.08 -13.62
N PHE A 579 8.46 5.03 -13.32
CA PHE A 579 7.59 4.37 -14.30
C PHE A 579 6.14 4.92 -14.35
N ALA A 580 5.74 5.72 -13.36
CA ALA A 580 4.45 6.41 -13.35
C ALA A 580 4.31 7.43 -14.51
N MET A 581 5.43 7.80 -15.15
CA MET A 581 5.45 8.67 -16.33
C MET A 581 5.14 7.93 -17.63
N LEU A 582 5.60 6.68 -17.81
CA LEU A 582 5.32 5.85 -19.00
C LEU A 582 3.92 5.25 -18.98
N ALA A 583 3.39 4.91 -17.79
CA ALA A 583 2.00 4.47 -17.63
C ALA A 583 0.96 5.54 -18.02
N ARG A 584 1.37 6.83 -18.14
CA ARG A 584 0.53 7.91 -18.66
C ARG A 584 0.41 7.89 -20.19
N GLN A 585 1.39 7.33 -20.91
CA GLN A 585 1.41 7.29 -22.39
C GLN A 585 0.60 6.12 -22.98
N ALA A 586 0.64 4.93 -22.36
CA ALA A 586 -0.19 3.77 -22.77
C ALA A 586 -1.72 4.02 -22.67
N ARG A 587 -2.14 5.01 -21.88
CA ARG A 587 -3.55 5.44 -21.76
C ARG A 587 -4.08 6.13 -23.01
N ALA A 588 -3.21 6.59 -23.92
CA ALA A 588 -3.61 7.23 -25.16
C ALA A 588 -4.08 6.22 -26.23
N LEU A 589 -3.53 5.00 -26.25
CA LEU A 589 -3.83 3.97 -27.26
C LEU A 589 -5.12 3.20 -26.97
N ALA A 590 -5.47 3.00 -25.70
CA ALA A 590 -6.72 2.33 -25.28
C ALA A 590 -8.01 3.14 -25.60
N ARG A 591 -7.91 4.39 -26.04
CA ARG A 591 -9.05 5.23 -26.43
C ARG A 591 -9.65 4.88 -27.81
N LEU A 592 -9.02 3.99 -28.59
CA LEU A 592 -9.42 3.70 -29.98
C LEU A 592 -10.34 2.47 -30.18
N ALA A 593 -10.56 1.62 -29.17
CA ALA A 593 -11.42 0.43 -29.29
C ALA A 593 -12.60 0.49 -28.32
N GLY A 594 -13.83 0.58 -28.83
CA GLY A 594 -15.04 0.91 -28.05
C GLY A 594 -15.81 -0.27 -27.44
N ARG A 595 -16.34 -0.03 -26.22
CA ARG A 595 -17.60 -0.46 -25.53
C ARG A 595 -18.05 -1.95 -25.62
N ALA A 596 -18.54 -2.65 -24.58
CA ALA A 596 -18.82 -2.45 -23.15
C ALA A 596 -19.07 -3.87 -22.54
N TYR A 597 -18.74 -4.22 -21.28
CA TYR A 597 -19.51 -3.90 -20.07
C TYR A 597 -18.74 -4.31 -18.78
N HIS A 598 -18.78 -3.43 -17.77
CA HIS A 598 -18.46 -3.60 -16.34
C HIS A 598 -17.00 -3.85 -15.90
N ASP A 599 -16.18 -2.83 -16.10
CA ASP A 599 -15.11 -2.46 -15.16
C ASP A 599 -15.37 -1.00 -14.78
N SER A 600 -16.24 -0.75 -13.81
CA SER A 600 -16.58 0.62 -13.41
C SER A 600 -15.57 1.14 -12.39
N ALA A 601 -14.29 1.18 -12.73
CA ALA A 601 -13.52 2.37 -12.38
C ALA A 601 -13.77 3.31 -13.55
N ALA A 602 -14.82 4.14 -13.49
CA ALA A 602 -15.07 5.03 -14.60
C ALA A 602 -13.80 5.87 -14.84
N PRO A 603 -13.48 6.12 -16.12
CA PRO A 603 -12.19 6.63 -16.53
C PRO A 603 -11.87 7.82 -15.64
N CYS A 604 -10.67 7.82 -15.05
CA CYS A 604 -10.19 9.00 -14.36
C CYS A 604 -10.30 10.12 -15.41
N ILE A 605 -11.28 11.01 -15.21
CA ILE A 605 -11.61 12.07 -16.16
C ILE A 605 -10.30 12.83 -16.39
N ALA A 606 -10.09 13.41 -17.57
CA ALA A 606 -8.95 14.31 -17.73
C ALA A 606 -9.12 15.44 -16.71
N MET A 607 -8.47 15.30 -15.55
CA MET A 607 -8.66 16.21 -14.44
C MET A 607 -7.95 17.50 -14.79
N SER A 608 -8.69 18.59 -14.92
CA SER A 608 -8.09 19.91 -14.95
C SER A 608 -7.58 20.20 -13.55
N GLU A 609 -6.31 20.51 -13.40
CA GLU A 609 -5.81 20.96 -12.11
C GLU A 609 -6.19 22.45 -11.95
N PRO A 610 -7.07 22.84 -11.01
CA PRO A 610 -7.58 24.22 -10.92
C PRO A 610 -6.48 25.24 -10.64
N PHE A 611 -5.37 24.79 -10.08
CA PHE A 611 -4.17 25.59 -9.83
C PHE A 611 -3.35 25.88 -11.10
N GLN A 612 -3.48 25.04 -12.13
CA GLN A 612 -2.69 25.18 -13.35
C GLN A 612 -3.23 26.32 -14.21
N VAL A 613 -2.35 27.16 -14.76
CA VAL A 613 -2.74 28.12 -15.80
C VAL A 613 -3.09 27.37 -17.09
N ARG A 614 -4.23 27.68 -17.70
CA ARG A 614 -4.69 27.18 -19.01
C ARG A 614 -4.37 28.24 -20.07
N PRO A 615 -3.30 28.09 -20.85
CA PRO A 615 -2.89 29.11 -21.80
C PRO A 615 -3.96 29.37 -22.86
N GLY A 616 -4.22 30.63 -23.15
CA GLY A 616 -5.16 31.05 -24.20
C GLY A 616 -6.65 30.89 -23.86
N HIS A 617 -6.99 30.60 -22.60
CA HIS A 617 -8.39 30.55 -22.13
C HIS A 617 -8.65 31.68 -21.15
N GLU A 618 -9.68 32.49 -21.43
CA GLU A 618 -10.20 33.52 -20.54
C GLU A 618 -11.69 33.28 -20.31
N PRO A 619 -12.21 33.52 -19.09
CA PRO A 619 -13.61 33.31 -18.79
C PRO A 619 -14.51 34.30 -19.54
N ARG A 620 -15.65 33.84 -20.04
CA ARG A 620 -16.70 34.71 -20.56
C ARG A 620 -17.37 35.43 -19.39
N VAL A 621 -17.43 36.75 -19.42
CA VAL A 621 -18.21 37.53 -18.46
C VAL A 621 -19.68 37.52 -18.86
N ALA A 622 -20.55 36.97 -18.01
CA ALA A 622 -21.99 37.01 -18.19
C ALA A 622 -22.58 38.28 -17.56
N THR A 623 -23.56 38.89 -18.23
CA THR A 623 -24.25 40.10 -17.76
C THR A 623 -25.39 39.80 -16.78
N ASP A 624 -25.95 38.59 -16.85
CA ASP A 624 -27.01 38.14 -15.96
C ASP A 624 -26.87 36.64 -15.65
N ALA A 625 -27.40 36.23 -14.50
CA ALA A 625 -27.24 34.88 -13.99
C ALA A 625 -28.01 33.83 -14.81
N VAL A 626 -29.14 34.21 -15.44
CA VAL A 626 -29.94 33.28 -16.25
C VAL A 626 -29.23 32.99 -17.57
N ASP A 627 -28.59 33.97 -18.21
CA ASP A 627 -27.72 33.77 -19.38
C ASP A 627 -26.53 32.88 -19.03
N ALA A 628 -25.91 33.07 -17.86
CA ALA A 628 -24.81 32.21 -17.41
C ALA A 628 -25.25 30.74 -17.35
N ILE A 629 -26.39 30.46 -16.72
CA ILE A 629 -26.98 29.11 -16.64
C ILE A 629 -27.42 28.61 -18.02
N ALA A 630 -28.12 29.44 -18.80
CA ALA A 630 -28.63 29.11 -20.12
C ALA A 630 -27.52 28.92 -21.16
N ALA A 631 -26.27 29.30 -20.89
CA ALA A 631 -25.14 28.96 -21.74
C ALA A 631 -24.74 27.47 -21.65
N ALA A 632 -24.91 26.83 -20.48
CA ALA A 632 -24.36 25.49 -20.22
C ALA A 632 -25.40 24.44 -19.81
N VAL A 633 -26.55 24.84 -19.26
CA VAL A 633 -27.54 23.89 -18.71
C VAL A 633 -28.64 23.57 -19.72
N ARG A 634 -28.73 22.29 -20.08
CA ARG A 634 -29.70 21.69 -21.01
C ARG A 634 -30.38 20.47 -20.36
N PRO A 635 -31.50 19.96 -20.90
CA PRO A 635 -32.05 18.68 -20.45
C PRO A 635 -30.97 17.58 -20.41
N GLY A 636 -30.95 16.76 -19.35
CA GLY A 636 -29.94 15.72 -19.12
C GLY A 636 -28.58 16.19 -18.55
N THR A 637 -28.36 17.51 -18.37
CA THR A 637 -27.10 18.03 -17.79
C THR A 637 -26.98 17.61 -16.33
N THR A 638 -25.79 17.18 -15.92
CA THR A 638 -25.46 16.99 -14.50
C THR A 638 -24.73 18.22 -13.94
N VAL A 639 -25.38 18.90 -13.00
CA VAL A 639 -24.94 20.16 -12.39
C VAL A 639 -24.54 19.90 -10.94
N PHE A 640 -23.28 20.18 -10.62
CA PHE A 640 -22.81 20.29 -9.24
C PHE A 640 -23.04 21.71 -8.70
N VAL A 641 -23.55 21.82 -7.47
CA VAL A 641 -23.72 23.09 -6.77
C VAL A 641 -22.73 23.18 -5.62
N GLY A 642 -21.99 24.29 -5.55
CA GLY A 642 -21.08 24.62 -4.46
C GLY A 642 -21.73 24.51 -3.09
N SER A 643 -20.95 24.06 -2.12
CA SER A 643 -21.39 23.62 -0.80
C SER A 643 -21.45 24.76 0.23
N ALA A 644 -22.21 24.52 1.30
CA ALA A 644 -22.24 25.28 2.54
C ALA A 644 -22.28 26.80 2.31
N ALA A 645 -21.46 27.57 3.03
CA ALA A 645 -21.38 29.02 2.84
C ALA A 645 -20.78 29.44 1.48
N GLY A 646 -20.19 28.51 0.72
CA GLY A 646 -19.78 28.72 -0.67
C GLY A 646 -20.91 28.58 -1.71
N THR A 647 -22.15 28.30 -1.29
CA THR A 647 -23.30 28.12 -2.20
C THR A 647 -23.50 29.34 -3.10
N PRO A 648 -23.47 29.20 -4.44
CA PRO A 648 -23.64 30.34 -5.36
C PRO A 648 -25.12 30.73 -5.50
N LEU A 649 -25.63 31.50 -4.53
CA LEU A 649 -27.06 31.84 -4.41
C LEU A 649 -27.67 32.44 -5.69
N ALA A 650 -26.94 33.33 -6.37
CA ALA A 650 -27.40 33.93 -7.62
C ALA A 650 -27.59 32.88 -8.73
N LEU A 651 -26.67 31.89 -8.82
CA LEU A 651 -26.73 30.84 -9.84
C LEU A 651 -27.76 29.75 -9.49
N THR A 652 -27.96 29.42 -8.21
CA THR A 652 -29.00 28.45 -7.80
C THR A 652 -30.41 29.02 -8.02
N LYS A 653 -30.60 30.31 -7.76
CA LYS A 653 -31.84 31.00 -8.14
C LYS A 653 -32.04 31.02 -9.66
N ALA A 654 -31.00 31.38 -10.42
CA ALA A 654 -31.09 31.41 -11.88
C ALA A 654 -31.34 30.01 -12.48
N LEU A 655 -30.81 28.95 -11.86
CA LEU A 655 -31.11 27.57 -12.23
C LEU A 655 -32.61 27.27 -12.10
N ALA A 656 -33.24 27.70 -11.00
CA ALA A 656 -34.68 27.56 -10.82
C ALA A 656 -35.49 28.39 -11.82
N ASP A 657 -35.08 29.63 -12.08
CA ASP A 657 -35.74 30.54 -13.03
C ASP A 657 -35.64 30.04 -14.49
N HIS A 658 -34.52 29.37 -14.84
CA HIS A 658 -34.33 28.74 -16.14
C HIS A 658 -35.13 27.44 -16.30
N GLY A 659 -35.43 26.74 -15.20
CA GLY A 659 -36.11 25.45 -15.15
C GLY A 659 -37.39 25.36 -16.00
N PRO A 660 -38.36 26.29 -15.90
CA PRO A 660 -39.55 26.30 -16.74
C PRO A 660 -39.29 26.22 -18.23
N SER A 661 -38.17 26.80 -18.70
CA SER A 661 -37.80 26.78 -20.13
C SER A 661 -37.36 25.40 -20.62
N LEU A 662 -36.99 24.48 -19.71
CA LEU A 662 -36.50 23.13 -20.02
C LEU A 662 -37.62 22.07 -20.02
N ARG A 663 -38.80 22.42 -19.53
CA ARG A 663 -39.93 21.50 -19.37
C ARG A 663 -40.32 20.82 -20.69
N GLY A 664 -40.41 19.49 -20.66
CA GLY A 664 -40.80 18.68 -21.82
C GLY A 664 -39.77 18.60 -22.96
N LYS A 665 -38.54 19.09 -22.76
CA LYS A 665 -37.49 19.13 -23.81
C LYS A 665 -36.46 17.99 -23.75
N GLY A 666 -36.65 16.99 -22.88
CA GLY A 666 -35.75 15.84 -22.73
C GLY A 666 -35.69 15.33 -21.29
N ASP A 667 -34.58 14.67 -20.95
CA ASP A 667 -34.30 14.18 -19.60
C ASP A 667 -34.19 15.32 -18.58
N LYS A 668 -34.50 15.03 -17.32
CA LYS A 668 -34.35 15.99 -16.22
C LYS A 668 -32.91 16.45 -16.08
N VAL A 669 -32.72 17.68 -15.63
CA VAL A 669 -31.40 18.15 -15.20
C VAL A 669 -31.09 17.49 -13.86
N HIS A 670 -29.94 16.82 -13.76
CA HIS A 670 -29.48 16.18 -12.53
C HIS A 670 -28.72 17.20 -11.69
N VAL A 671 -29.21 17.52 -10.50
CA VAL A 671 -28.54 18.46 -9.60
C VAL A 671 -27.95 17.68 -8.43
N VAL A 672 -26.64 17.81 -8.22
CA VAL A 672 -25.90 17.09 -7.17
C VAL A 672 -25.19 18.06 -6.24
N HIS A 673 -25.27 17.83 -4.93
CA HIS A 673 -24.58 18.65 -3.93
C HIS A 673 -24.48 17.94 -2.57
N ILE A 674 -23.62 18.48 -1.71
CA ILE A 674 -23.69 18.27 -0.26
C ILE A 674 -24.56 19.37 0.38
N HIS A 675 -24.42 19.67 1.67
CA HIS A 675 -25.16 20.76 2.33
C HIS A 675 -25.09 22.06 1.51
N THR A 676 -26.22 22.73 1.28
CA THR A 676 -26.31 24.04 0.59
C THR A 676 -27.09 25.03 1.43
N GLU A 677 -26.76 26.31 1.28
CA GLU A 677 -27.43 27.42 1.95
C GLU A 677 -28.45 28.11 1.02
N GLY A 678 -29.32 28.93 1.62
CA GLY A 678 -30.39 29.62 0.90
C GLY A 678 -31.67 28.79 0.71
N LYS A 679 -32.57 29.27 -0.16
CA LYS A 679 -33.93 28.72 -0.27
C LYS A 679 -34.01 27.39 -1.02
N GLY A 680 -33.07 27.10 -1.91
CA GLY A 680 -33.05 25.85 -2.69
C GLY A 680 -34.20 25.76 -3.69
N GLU A 681 -34.52 26.85 -4.39
CA GLU A 681 -35.70 26.98 -5.26
C GLU A 681 -35.79 25.91 -6.36
N TYR A 682 -34.65 25.39 -6.84
CA TYR A 682 -34.59 24.30 -7.82
C TYR A 682 -35.12 22.97 -7.29
N MET A 683 -35.33 22.86 -5.97
CA MET A 683 -35.93 21.70 -5.29
C MET A 683 -37.44 21.88 -5.06
N ALA A 684 -38.06 22.97 -5.51
CA ALA A 684 -39.48 23.21 -5.31
C ALA A 684 -40.35 22.14 -6.01
N PRO A 685 -41.50 21.72 -5.44
CA PRO A 685 -42.36 20.69 -6.02
C PRO A 685 -42.80 21.00 -7.46
N GLU A 686 -42.99 22.28 -7.80
CA GLU A 686 -43.41 22.75 -9.13
C GLU A 686 -42.34 22.52 -10.21
N LEU A 687 -41.08 22.28 -9.80
CA LEU A 687 -39.94 22.00 -10.67
C LEU A 687 -39.47 20.54 -10.57
N ALA A 688 -40.18 19.69 -9.83
CA ALA A 688 -39.82 18.28 -9.65
C ALA A 688 -39.85 17.47 -10.95
N ASP A 689 -40.57 17.92 -11.98
CA ASP A 689 -40.57 17.32 -13.32
C ASP A 689 -39.41 17.81 -14.20
N VAL A 690 -38.71 18.86 -13.80
CA VAL A 690 -37.55 19.43 -14.50
C VAL A 690 -36.23 19.00 -13.87
N PHE A 691 -36.14 19.04 -12.53
CA PHE A 691 -34.91 18.73 -11.80
C PHE A 691 -35.00 17.37 -11.10
N HIS A 692 -33.89 16.64 -11.16
CA HIS A 692 -33.65 15.44 -10.38
C HIS A 692 -32.53 15.71 -9.38
N VAL A 693 -32.88 15.91 -8.12
CA VAL A 693 -31.95 16.39 -7.09
C VAL A 693 -31.45 15.23 -6.25
N ARG A 694 -30.13 15.04 -6.22
CA ARG A 694 -29.45 14.02 -5.41
C ARG A 694 -28.51 14.69 -4.40
N ASN A 695 -28.85 14.52 -3.13
CA ASN A 695 -28.12 15.05 -1.99
C ASN A 695 -27.15 13.97 -1.49
N PHE A 696 -25.87 14.30 -1.34
CA PHE A 696 -24.90 13.44 -0.62
C PHE A 696 -24.82 13.81 0.87
N PHE A 697 -25.32 14.99 1.23
CA PHE A 697 -25.53 15.43 2.61
C PHE A 697 -26.68 16.46 2.60
N THR A 698 -27.68 16.32 3.49
CA THR A 698 -28.87 17.19 3.44
C THR A 698 -28.81 18.38 4.41
N GLY A 699 -29.32 19.53 3.94
CA GLY A 699 -29.55 20.74 4.73
C GLY A 699 -31.04 20.99 5.01
N PRO A 700 -31.39 21.98 5.87
CA PRO A 700 -32.78 22.31 6.20
C PRO A 700 -33.66 22.61 4.97
N ASN A 701 -33.10 23.21 3.92
CA ASN A 701 -33.77 23.56 2.67
C ASN A 701 -34.16 22.32 1.83
N ALA A 702 -33.37 21.23 1.89
CA ALA A 702 -33.57 20.04 1.06
C ALA A 702 -34.45 18.97 1.71
N ARG A 703 -34.56 18.92 3.05
CA ARG A 703 -35.29 17.87 3.80
C ARG A 703 -36.72 17.62 3.30
N LYS A 704 -37.50 18.69 3.07
CA LYS A 704 -38.89 18.57 2.61
C LYS A 704 -39.00 17.87 1.25
N SER A 705 -38.05 18.11 0.35
CA SER A 705 -38.06 17.47 -0.98
C SER A 705 -37.84 15.96 -0.90
N ILE A 706 -36.98 15.52 0.03
CA ILE A 706 -36.69 14.10 0.29
C ILE A 706 -37.92 13.45 0.94
N GLU A 707 -38.49 14.09 1.96
CA GLU A 707 -39.71 13.63 2.64
C GLU A 707 -40.90 13.48 1.67
N ALA A 708 -41.01 14.40 0.70
CA ALA A 708 -42.06 14.37 -0.32
C ALA A 708 -41.75 13.44 -1.51
N GLY A 709 -40.57 12.78 -1.54
CA GLY A 709 -40.19 11.77 -2.53
C GLY A 709 -39.69 12.31 -3.88
N HIS A 710 -39.53 13.63 -4.04
CA HIS A 710 -39.00 14.24 -5.27
C HIS A 710 -37.54 14.70 -5.17
N GLY A 711 -36.95 14.69 -3.97
CA GLY A 711 -35.51 14.76 -3.72
C GLY A 711 -34.95 13.40 -3.30
N GLN A 712 -33.69 13.13 -3.61
CA GLN A 712 -32.99 11.91 -3.22
C GLN A 712 -31.90 12.20 -2.19
N TYR A 713 -31.65 11.23 -1.31
CA TYR A 713 -30.47 11.18 -0.44
C TYR A 713 -29.66 9.93 -0.79
N ALA A 714 -28.36 10.12 -1.04
CA ALA A 714 -27.41 9.07 -1.32
C ALA A 714 -26.38 8.99 -0.17
N PRO A 715 -26.43 7.95 0.68
CA PRO A 715 -25.52 7.82 1.80
C PRO A 715 -24.10 7.47 1.29
N ILE A 716 -23.13 8.27 1.68
CA ILE A 716 -21.72 8.09 1.34
C ILE A 716 -20.85 8.84 2.35
N PHE A 717 -19.65 8.34 2.65
CA PHE A 717 -18.70 9.08 3.49
C PHE A 717 -18.22 10.32 2.77
N LEU A 718 -18.01 11.40 3.52
CA LEU A 718 -17.59 12.66 2.93
C LEU A 718 -16.21 12.52 2.24
N SER A 719 -15.30 11.73 2.81
CA SER A 719 -14.01 11.35 2.23
C SER A 719 -14.11 10.67 0.85
N GLU A 720 -15.24 10.01 0.55
CA GLU A 720 -15.43 9.22 -0.66
C GLU A 720 -16.20 9.94 -1.77
N ILE A 721 -16.89 11.06 -1.47
CA ILE A 721 -17.59 11.85 -2.50
C ILE A 721 -16.66 12.26 -3.65
N PRO A 722 -15.41 12.70 -3.42
CA PRO A 722 -14.47 12.99 -4.51
C PRO A 722 -14.23 11.79 -5.43
N LEU A 723 -14.34 10.54 -4.95
CA LEU A 723 -14.22 9.35 -5.80
C LEU A 723 -15.37 9.23 -6.79
N LEU A 724 -16.58 9.67 -6.42
CA LEU A 724 -17.72 9.68 -7.34
C LEU A 724 -17.44 10.52 -8.59
N PHE A 725 -16.80 11.68 -8.41
CA PHE A 725 -16.47 12.58 -9.51
C PHE A 725 -15.20 12.15 -10.24
N ARG A 726 -14.11 11.89 -9.50
CA ARG A 726 -12.79 11.57 -10.08
C ARG A 726 -12.74 10.22 -10.79
N ARG A 727 -13.55 9.26 -10.34
CA ARG A 727 -13.74 7.97 -11.01
C ARG A 727 -15.00 7.97 -11.87
N GLY A 728 -15.60 9.11 -12.18
CA GLY A 728 -16.71 9.26 -13.12
C GLY A 728 -17.98 8.45 -12.85
N TYR A 729 -18.22 7.99 -11.61
CA TYR A 729 -19.52 7.39 -11.22
C TYR A 729 -20.65 8.41 -11.27
N VAL A 730 -20.33 9.67 -10.98
CA VAL A 730 -21.20 10.83 -11.15
C VAL A 730 -20.47 11.79 -12.07
N PRO A 731 -20.63 11.65 -13.40
CA PRO A 731 -20.01 12.56 -14.36
C PRO A 731 -20.63 13.96 -14.19
N LEU A 732 -19.79 14.99 -14.16
CA LEU A 732 -20.22 16.37 -14.00
C LEU A 732 -20.11 17.10 -15.33
N ASP A 733 -21.19 17.74 -15.76
CA ASP A 733 -21.17 18.60 -16.93
C ASP A 733 -20.88 20.04 -16.52
N VAL A 734 -21.54 20.51 -15.46
CA VAL A 734 -21.43 21.90 -14.99
C VAL A 734 -21.12 21.93 -13.50
N ALA A 735 -20.15 22.75 -13.08
CA ALA A 735 -19.92 23.11 -11.69
C ALA A 735 -20.28 24.59 -11.45
N LEU A 736 -21.19 24.84 -10.53
CA LEU A 736 -21.57 26.18 -10.08
C LEU A 736 -20.83 26.48 -8.77
N ILE A 737 -20.00 27.52 -8.75
CA ILE A 737 -19.15 27.83 -7.59
C ILE A 737 -19.18 29.32 -7.25
N THR A 738 -18.76 29.67 -6.02
CA THR A 738 -18.46 31.05 -5.62
C THR A 738 -16.97 31.14 -5.33
N VAL A 739 -16.32 32.20 -5.80
CA VAL A 739 -14.89 32.45 -5.57
C VAL A 739 -14.66 33.91 -5.19
N SER A 740 -13.55 34.18 -4.50
CA SER A 740 -13.03 35.53 -4.28
C SER A 740 -12.58 36.18 -5.60
N PRO A 741 -12.38 37.51 -5.65
CA PRO A 741 -11.70 38.17 -6.76
C PRO A 741 -10.31 37.56 -7.00
N PRO A 742 -9.79 37.54 -8.24
CA PRO A 742 -8.43 37.06 -8.48
C PRO A 742 -7.38 37.99 -7.86
N ASP A 743 -6.24 37.43 -7.45
CA ASP A 743 -5.06 38.22 -7.07
C ASP A 743 -4.32 38.76 -8.30
N LYS A 744 -3.21 39.45 -8.04
CA LYS A 744 -2.31 39.98 -9.09
C LYS A 744 -1.72 38.91 -10.02
N HIS A 745 -1.81 37.63 -9.66
CA HIS A 745 -1.32 36.50 -10.44
C HIS A 745 -2.45 35.76 -11.17
N GLY A 746 -3.69 36.25 -11.09
CA GLY A 746 -4.84 35.63 -11.74
C GLY A 746 -5.47 34.49 -10.95
N TYR A 747 -5.14 34.32 -9.67
CA TYR A 747 -5.71 33.26 -8.82
C TYR A 747 -6.84 33.78 -7.96
N ALA A 748 -8.03 33.22 -8.14
CA ALA A 748 -9.12 33.30 -7.18
C ALA A 748 -9.01 32.20 -6.12
N SER A 749 -9.82 32.31 -5.07
CA SER A 749 -9.91 31.30 -4.00
C SER A 749 -11.37 30.89 -3.80
N LEU A 750 -11.61 29.58 -3.64
CA LEU A 750 -12.89 28.99 -3.22
C LEU A 750 -13.33 29.45 -1.81
N GLY A 751 -12.40 30.00 -1.03
CA GLY A 751 -12.67 30.63 0.26
C GLY A 751 -13.12 29.65 1.31
N VAL A 752 -14.39 29.77 1.71
CA VAL A 752 -14.95 29.01 2.83
C VAL A 752 -15.28 27.56 2.51
N SER A 753 -15.31 27.15 1.25
CA SER A 753 -15.75 25.80 0.84
C SER A 753 -14.85 25.19 -0.24
N VAL A 754 -13.84 24.43 0.17
CA VAL A 754 -12.95 23.67 -0.74
C VAL A 754 -13.43 22.24 -0.89
N ASP A 755 -13.60 21.56 0.25
CA ASP A 755 -14.25 20.27 0.45
C ASP A 755 -14.28 19.34 -0.79
N VAL A 756 -15.48 18.99 -1.27
CA VAL A 756 -15.74 18.27 -2.50
C VAL A 756 -15.75 19.20 -3.73
N VAL A 757 -15.92 20.52 -3.54
CA VAL A 757 -15.94 21.51 -4.63
C VAL A 757 -14.67 21.42 -5.49
N ARG A 758 -13.50 21.22 -4.88
CA ARG A 758 -12.24 21.03 -5.61
C ARG A 758 -12.34 19.87 -6.60
N SER A 759 -12.84 18.73 -6.16
CA SER A 759 -13.00 17.55 -7.00
C SER A 759 -14.08 17.74 -8.08
N ALA A 760 -15.09 18.56 -7.81
CA ALA A 760 -16.10 18.90 -8.81
C ALA A 760 -15.52 19.76 -9.94
N ILE A 761 -14.72 20.79 -9.63
CA ILE A 761 -14.06 21.63 -10.65
C ILE A 761 -13.06 20.82 -11.48
N GLN A 762 -12.32 19.91 -10.86
CA GLN A 762 -11.40 19.01 -11.56
C GLN A 762 -12.11 18.15 -12.61
N CYS A 763 -13.39 17.84 -12.42
CA CYS A 763 -14.11 16.85 -13.23
C CYS A 763 -15.19 17.45 -14.13
N ALA A 764 -15.68 18.66 -13.84
CA ALA A 764 -16.73 19.31 -14.62
C ALA A 764 -16.22 19.78 -15.99
N LYS A 765 -17.08 19.67 -17.01
CA LYS A 765 -16.76 20.17 -18.36
C LYS A 765 -16.83 21.69 -18.46
N THR A 766 -17.68 22.31 -17.63
CA THR A 766 -17.90 23.75 -17.61
C THR A 766 -17.97 24.24 -16.17
N THR A 767 -17.16 25.23 -15.83
CA THR A 767 -17.18 25.89 -14.53
C THR A 767 -17.77 27.29 -14.67
N ILE A 768 -18.86 27.55 -13.94
CA ILE A 768 -19.50 28.86 -13.84
C ILE A 768 -19.28 29.38 -12.43
N ALA A 769 -18.56 30.49 -12.30
CA ALA A 769 -18.20 31.06 -11.02
C ALA A 769 -18.89 32.40 -10.76
N VAL A 770 -19.41 32.57 -9.55
CA VAL A 770 -19.70 33.90 -9.00
C VAL A 770 -18.41 34.45 -8.38
N VAL A 771 -17.89 35.53 -8.94
CA VAL A 771 -16.77 36.27 -8.35
C VAL A 771 -17.33 37.26 -7.35
N ASN A 772 -17.11 37.00 -6.06
CA ASN A 772 -17.70 37.75 -4.96
C ASN A 772 -16.64 38.32 -4.01
N PRO A 773 -16.53 39.66 -3.84
CA PRO A 773 -15.57 40.28 -2.94
C PRO A 773 -15.79 39.95 -1.46
N ASN A 774 -16.98 39.48 -1.07
CA ASN A 774 -17.26 39.04 0.29
C ASN A 774 -16.73 37.63 0.60
N MET A 775 -16.35 36.85 -0.43
CA MET A 775 -15.72 35.54 -0.26
C MET A 775 -14.27 35.72 0.17
N PRO A 776 -13.83 35.18 1.34
CA PRO A 776 -12.45 35.33 1.77
C PRO A 776 -11.47 34.59 0.85
N ARG A 777 -10.27 35.13 0.74
CA ARG A 777 -9.14 34.46 0.11
C ARG A 777 -8.45 33.54 1.12
N THR A 778 -8.68 32.24 1.00
CA THR A 778 -8.01 31.21 1.80
C THR A 778 -6.89 30.55 1.01
N PHE A 779 -5.91 29.99 1.71
CA PHE A 779 -4.80 29.24 1.11
C PHE A 779 -5.04 27.73 1.17
N GLY A 780 -4.22 26.96 0.45
CA GLY A 780 -4.30 25.51 0.39
C GLY A 780 -4.79 25.05 -0.97
N ASP A 781 -5.64 24.02 -0.99
CA ASP A 781 -6.09 23.39 -2.23
C ASP A 781 -7.27 24.14 -2.89
N GLY A 782 -7.72 25.26 -2.30
CA GLY A 782 -8.83 26.08 -2.78
C GLY A 782 -8.49 27.12 -3.85
N GLN A 783 -7.23 27.22 -4.27
CA GLN A 783 -6.80 28.21 -5.27
C GLN A 783 -7.16 27.78 -6.69
N VAL A 784 -7.78 28.69 -7.45
CA VAL A 784 -8.26 28.46 -8.82
C VAL A 784 -7.79 29.60 -9.72
N HIS A 785 -7.03 29.30 -10.76
CA HIS A 785 -6.65 30.32 -11.74
C HIS A 785 -7.86 30.69 -12.61
N MET A 786 -8.04 31.98 -12.94
CA MET A 786 -9.21 32.45 -13.70
C MET A 786 -9.38 31.76 -15.06
N SER A 787 -8.28 31.31 -15.69
CA SER A 787 -8.31 30.55 -16.94
C SER A 787 -8.91 29.13 -16.80
N GLN A 788 -9.19 28.65 -15.59
CA GLN A 788 -9.87 27.38 -15.34
C GLN A 788 -11.39 27.55 -15.21
N ILE A 789 -11.87 28.80 -15.24
CA ILE A 789 -13.29 29.14 -15.21
C ILE A 789 -13.75 29.45 -16.63
N ASP A 790 -14.93 28.96 -17.02
CA ASP A 790 -15.47 29.16 -18.36
C ASP A 790 -16.41 30.37 -18.43
N VAL A 791 -17.20 30.59 -17.37
CA VAL A 791 -18.11 31.73 -17.26
C VAL A 791 -18.00 32.38 -15.89
N VAL A 792 -17.91 33.70 -15.86
CA VAL A 792 -17.90 34.48 -14.61
C VAL A 792 -19.13 35.39 -14.54
N LEU A 793 -19.72 35.44 -13.36
CA LEU A 793 -20.73 36.42 -12.97
C LEU A 793 -20.17 37.21 -11.78
N HIS A 794 -20.26 38.53 -11.81
CA HIS A 794 -19.90 39.34 -10.64
C HIS A 794 -21.13 39.56 -9.76
N SER A 795 -20.97 39.39 -8.45
CA SER A 795 -21.98 39.72 -7.45
C SER A 795 -21.27 40.16 -6.17
N ASP A 796 -21.80 41.17 -5.51
CA ASP A 796 -21.40 41.65 -4.19
C ASP A 796 -22.43 41.28 -3.11
N ASP A 797 -23.32 40.31 -3.41
CA ASP A 797 -24.27 39.79 -2.44
C ASP A 797 -23.53 39.21 -1.22
N PRO A 798 -24.06 39.37 0.00
CA PRO A 798 -23.49 38.73 1.17
C PRO A 798 -23.43 37.20 0.99
N ILE A 799 -22.29 36.59 1.34
CA ILE A 799 -22.19 35.14 1.43
C ILE A 799 -22.97 34.64 2.67
N PRO A 800 -23.57 33.44 2.63
CA PRO A 800 -24.32 32.90 3.77
C PRO A 800 -23.56 32.93 5.10
N GLU A 801 -24.20 33.44 6.14
CA GLU A 801 -23.67 33.48 7.50
C GLU A 801 -24.53 32.63 8.45
N MET A 802 -23.89 32.04 9.45
CA MET A 802 -24.56 31.34 10.55
C MET A 802 -24.19 32.00 11.87
N GLY A 803 -25.20 32.42 12.63
CA GLY A 803 -24.99 32.98 13.96
C GLY A 803 -24.49 31.93 14.96
N VAL A 804 -23.62 32.38 15.87
CA VAL A 804 -23.14 31.56 17.00
C VAL A 804 -24.34 31.18 17.88
N ARG A 805 -24.51 29.88 18.17
CA ARG A 805 -25.59 29.42 19.04
C ARG A 805 -25.13 29.45 20.48
N VAL A 806 -25.94 30.04 21.35
CA VAL A 806 -25.72 29.97 22.79
C VAL A 806 -26.04 28.54 23.27
N PRO A 807 -25.08 27.80 23.84
CA PRO A 807 -25.35 26.45 24.32
C PRO A 807 -26.34 26.45 25.49
N SER A 808 -27.13 25.39 25.61
CA SER A 808 -27.96 25.13 26.80
C SER A 808 -27.09 24.79 28.01
N GLU A 809 -27.70 24.66 29.18
CA GLU A 809 -27.00 24.19 30.38
C GLU A 809 -26.46 22.77 30.19
N GLN A 810 -27.27 21.85 29.64
CA GLN A 810 -26.83 20.49 29.33
C GLN A 810 -25.65 20.47 28.36
N GLU A 811 -25.69 21.31 27.33
CA GLU A 811 -24.61 21.40 26.33
C GLU A 811 -23.34 21.99 26.95
N ARG A 812 -23.45 22.95 27.87
CA ARG A 812 -22.31 23.45 28.67
C ARG A 812 -21.73 22.36 29.57
N ASP A 813 -22.55 21.56 30.22
CA ASP A 813 -22.07 20.46 31.08
C ASP A 813 -21.33 19.40 30.25
N ILE A 814 -21.88 19.03 29.09
CA ILE A 814 -21.19 18.16 28.11
C ILE A 814 -19.85 18.77 27.70
N GLY A 815 -19.85 20.07 27.36
CA GLY A 815 -18.64 20.80 26.98
C GLY A 815 -17.57 20.76 28.06
N ARG A 816 -17.99 20.86 29.33
CA ARG A 816 -17.12 20.81 30.51
C ARG A 816 -16.48 19.44 30.66
N ILE A 817 -17.30 18.39 30.65
CA ILE A 817 -16.85 17.00 30.77
C ILE A 817 -15.83 16.67 29.67
N ILE A 818 -16.13 17.03 28.41
CA ILE A 818 -15.21 16.77 27.30
C ILE A 818 -13.89 17.53 27.50
N SER A 819 -13.97 18.82 27.85
CA SER A 819 -12.79 19.67 28.06
C SER A 819 -11.91 19.14 29.20
N GLU A 820 -12.49 18.88 30.36
CA GLU A 820 -11.75 18.53 31.58
C GLU A 820 -11.26 17.08 31.61
N GLU A 821 -12.04 16.13 31.05
CA GLU A 821 -11.76 14.70 31.19
C GLU A 821 -11.12 14.07 29.95
N LEU A 822 -11.39 14.60 28.75
CA LEU A 822 -11.08 13.91 27.49
C LEU A 822 -10.11 14.67 26.58
N VAL A 823 -10.10 16.01 26.63
CA VAL A 823 -9.12 16.81 25.89
C VAL A 823 -7.82 16.91 26.68
N ARG A 824 -6.69 16.80 25.99
CA ARG A 824 -5.35 16.89 26.58
C ARG A 824 -4.60 18.06 25.96
N ASP A 825 -3.64 18.62 26.71
CA ASP A 825 -2.67 19.54 26.13
C ASP A 825 -1.95 18.90 24.93
N GLY A 826 -1.72 19.69 23.88
CA GLY A 826 -1.18 19.22 22.62
C GLY A 826 -2.15 18.39 21.76
N ALA A 827 -3.44 18.28 22.12
CA ALA A 827 -4.42 17.58 21.31
C ALA A 827 -4.65 18.22 19.94
N THR A 828 -4.85 17.39 18.92
CA THR A 828 -5.31 17.85 17.61
C THR A 828 -6.80 17.64 17.50
N LEU A 829 -7.54 18.73 17.39
CA LEU A 829 -8.99 18.71 17.46
C LEU A 829 -9.62 18.58 16.06
N GLN A 830 -10.62 17.69 15.97
CA GLN A 830 -11.70 17.79 15.00
C GLN A 830 -13.01 18.09 15.73
N MET A 831 -13.81 18.96 15.13
CA MET A 831 -15.12 19.34 15.63
C MET A 831 -16.07 19.68 14.47
N GLY A 832 -17.37 19.56 14.70
CA GLY A 832 -18.39 20.04 13.78
C GLY A 832 -18.90 21.44 14.14
N ILE A 833 -20.05 21.82 13.58
CA ILE A 833 -20.83 22.98 14.01
C ILE A 833 -21.92 22.60 15.00
N GLY A 834 -22.30 23.55 15.84
CA GLY A 834 -23.45 23.45 16.73
C GLY A 834 -23.09 23.68 18.18
N ALA A 835 -24.11 23.63 19.03
CA ALA A 835 -23.98 24.07 20.40
C ALA A 835 -23.03 23.21 21.26
N ILE A 836 -22.89 21.91 20.97
CA ILE A 836 -21.93 21.05 21.69
C ILE A 836 -20.48 21.39 21.31
N PRO A 837 -20.06 21.40 20.02
CA PRO A 837 -18.75 21.90 19.63
C PRO A 837 -18.42 23.29 20.20
N ASP A 838 -19.37 24.24 20.09
CA ASP A 838 -19.19 25.60 20.61
C ASP A 838 -19.03 25.61 22.15
N ALA A 839 -19.77 24.76 22.86
CA ALA A 839 -19.63 24.60 24.31
C ALA A 839 -18.28 24.01 24.71
N VAL A 840 -17.76 23.03 23.98
CA VAL A 840 -16.41 22.49 24.23
C VAL A 840 -15.37 23.58 24.01
N LEU A 841 -15.40 24.25 22.85
CA LEU A 841 -14.46 25.33 22.52
C LEU A 841 -14.41 26.42 23.59
N SER A 842 -15.58 26.82 24.11
CA SER A 842 -15.67 27.85 25.16
C SER A 842 -14.99 27.47 26.47
N GLN A 843 -14.68 26.18 26.68
CA GLN A 843 -14.10 25.64 27.91
C GLN A 843 -12.65 25.17 27.75
N LEU A 844 -12.05 25.37 26.57
CA LEU A 844 -10.67 24.99 26.31
C LEU A 844 -9.66 26.09 26.68
N GLY A 845 -10.09 27.21 27.29
CA GLY A 845 -9.25 28.38 27.55
C GLY A 845 -7.97 28.13 28.36
N ASP A 846 -7.97 27.11 29.23
CA ASP A 846 -6.82 26.77 30.08
C ASP A 846 -5.88 25.72 29.46
N HIS A 847 -6.23 25.17 28.30
CA HIS A 847 -5.42 24.19 27.59
C HIS A 847 -4.24 24.84 26.86
N ARG A 848 -3.24 24.03 26.52
CA ARG A 848 -2.02 24.49 25.86
C ARG A 848 -1.70 23.73 24.60
N ASP A 849 -1.17 24.46 23.64
CA ASP A 849 -0.58 23.94 22.41
C ASP A 849 -1.50 23.04 21.57
N LEU A 850 -2.79 23.34 21.58
CA LEU A 850 -3.78 22.60 20.80
C LEU A 850 -3.54 22.81 19.30
N GLY A 851 -3.92 21.80 18.52
CA GLY A 851 -3.93 21.83 17.06
C GLY A 851 -5.33 21.64 16.50
N VAL A 852 -5.51 21.96 15.22
CA VAL A 852 -6.76 21.76 14.49
C VAL A 852 -6.47 21.04 13.17
N HIS A 853 -7.12 19.88 13.01
CA HIS A 853 -7.25 19.17 11.74
C HIS A 853 -8.69 18.69 11.68
N SER A 854 -9.54 19.46 11.01
CA SER A 854 -10.99 19.28 11.10
C SER A 854 -11.62 19.29 9.71
N GLU A 855 -12.66 18.48 9.51
CA GLU A 855 -13.54 18.59 8.34
C GLU A 855 -13.99 20.05 8.17
N MET A 856 -14.44 20.65 9.27
CA MET A 856 -14.85 22.04 9.33
C MET A 856 -14.69 22.66 10.71
N PHE A 857 -14.78 23.98 10.78
CA PHE A 857 -14.79 24.72 12.05
C PHE A 857 -15.59 26.02 11.93
N SER A 858 -15.97 26.57 13.09
CA SER A 858 -16.78 27.79 13.26
C SER A 858 -16.01 28.87 14.04
N ASP A 859 -16.70 29.95 14.40
CA ASP A 859 -16.17 31.10 15.14
C ASP A 859 -15.41 30.76 16.42
N GLY A 860 -15.76 29.67 17.12
CA GLY A 860 -15.23 29.37 18.46
C GLY A 860 -13.72 29.12 18.52
N ILE A 861 -13.07 28.82 17.39
CA ILE A 861 -11.61 28.63 17.34
C ILE A 861 -10.83 29.95 17.39
N ILE A 862 -11.46 31.08 17.01
CA ILE A 862 -10.77 32.36 16.81
C ILE A 862 -10.16 32.85 18.11
N ASP A 863 -10.95 32.85 19.18
CA ASP A 863 -10.52 33.30 20.51
C ASP A 863 -9.40 32.39 21.06
N LEU A 864 -9.48 31.08 20.83
CA LEU A 864 -8.44 30.14 21.26
C LEU A 864 -7.13 30.33 20.49
N VAL A 865 -7.18 30.67 19.20
CA VAL A 865 -5.99 31.03 18.41
C VAL A 865 -5.38 32.33 18.92
N GLN A 866 -6.21 33.37 19.11
CA GLN A 866 -5.74 34.69 19.55
C GLN A 866 -5.12 34.66 20.94
N ASN A 867 -5.64 33.81 21.83
CA ASN A 867 -5.11 33.62 23.18
C ASN A 867 -3.92 32.64 23.24
N GLY A 868 -3.48 32.08 22.11
CA GLY A 868 -2.35 31.15 22.06
C GLY A 868 -2.63 29.76 22.61
N VAL A 869 -3.90 29.41 22.81
CA VAL A 869 -4.34 28.05 23.19
C VAL A 869 -4.17 27.11 22.01
N ILE A 870 -4.65 27.52 20.82
CA ILE A 870 -4.43 26.79 19.56
C ILE A 870 -3.17 27.36 18.90
N THR A 871 -2.09 26.59 18.95
CA THR A 871 -0.80 26.96 18.32
C THR A 871 -0.50 26.13 17.08
N ASN A 872 -1.14 24.95 16.94
CA ASN A 872 -0.81 23.93 15.93
C ASN A 872 0.65 23.44 15.98
N ALA A 873 1.43 23.81 17.01
CA ALA A 873 2.87 23.55 17.06
C ALA A 873 3.23 22.09 17.37
N ARG A 874 2.30 21.34 17.95
CA ARG A 874 2.50 19.93 18.35
C ARG A 874 2.06 18.94 17.29
N LYS A 875 1.37 19.38 16.23
CA LYS A 875 0.93 18.51 15.13
C LYS A 875 2.14 17.85 14.44
N HIS A 876 1.95 16.66 13.89
CA HIS A 876 2.98 15.97 13.09
C HIS A 876 2.94 16.37 11.62
N LEU A 877 1.74 16.54 11.08
CA LEU A 877 1.50 17.03 9.73
C LEU A 877 0.96 18.45 9.80
N ASN A 878 1.35 19.30 8.84
CA ASN A 878 0.87 20.69 8.78
C ASN A 878 1.15 21.46 10.08
N VAL A 879 2.39 21.34 10.59
CA VAL A 879 2.84 21.99 11.81
C VAL A 879 2.63 23.51 11.71
N GLY A 880 2.06 24.10 12.75
CA GLY A 880 1.76 25.53 12.79
C GLY A 880 0.62 25.98 11.88
N GLN A 881 -0.09 25.06 11.22
CA GLN A 881 -1.19 25.38 10.30
C GLN A 881 -2.53 24.84 10.80
N LEU A 882 -3.57 25.65 10.64
CA LEU A 882 -4.96 25.30 10.88
C LEU A 882 -5.54 24.65 9.61
N ILE A 883 -5.92 23.37 9.69
CA ILE A 883 -6.42 22.61 8.53
C ILE A 883 -7.95 22.47 8.60
N GLY A 884 -8.61 22.85 7.50
CA GLY A 884 -10.06 22.74 7.29
C GLY A 884 -10.43 22.22 5.90
N GLY A 885 -11.59 21.60 5.73
CA GLY A 885 -12.20 21.31 4.42
C GLY A 885 -13.19 22.39 3.99
N PHE A 886 -14.03 22.84 4.92
CA PHE A 886 -14.95 23.98 4.74
C PHE A 886 -15.24 24.70 6.07
N CYS A 887 -15.86 25.88 6.00
CA CYS A 887 -16.22 26.70 7.16
C CYS A 887 -17.64 27.25 7.00
N VAL A 888 -18.35 27.35 8.12
CA VAL A 888 -19.65 28.03 8.21
C VAL A 888 -19.69 28.77 9.53
N GLY A 889 -19.93 30.07 9.48
CA GLY A 889 -19.91 30.92 10.68
C GLY A 889 -20.37 32.34 10.40
N SER A 890 -20.01 33.26 11.28
CA SER A 890 -20.34 34.68 11.12
C SER A 890 -19.34 35.41 10.21
N ARG A 891 -19.63 36.67 9.88
CA ARG A 891 -18.66 37.55 9.22
C ARG A 891 -17.29 37.60 9.92
N ARG A 892 -17.26 37.50 11.25
CA ARG A 892 -16.03 37.48 12.05
C ARG A 892 -15.12 36.32 11.63
N LEU A 893 -15.69 35.13 11.38
CA LEU A 893 -14.95 33.98 10.90
C LEU A 893 -14.40 34.24 9.50
N TYR A 894 -15.21 34.78 8.60
CA TYR A 894 -14.79 35.02 7.22
C TYR A 894 -13.68 36.08 7.14
N ASP A 895 -13.75 37.14 7.94
CA ASP A 895 -12.68 38.13 8.06
C ASP A 895 -11.39 37.53 8.65
N PHE A 896 -11.50 36.58 9.59
CA PHE A 896 -10.34 35.86 10.13
C PHE A 896 -9.68 34.94 9.10
N LEU A 897 -10.46 34.37 8.18
CA LEU A 897 -9.98 33.49 7.12
C LEU A 897 -9.25 34.25 5.99
N ASP A 898 -9.68 35.48 5.72
CA ASP A 898 -9.22 36.27 4.58
C ASP A 898 -7.72 36.59 4.65
N ASP A 899 -6.99 36.19 3.62
CA ASP A 899 -5.54 36.36 3.47
C ASP A 899 -4.70 35.88 4.68
N ASN A 900 -5.25 34.95 5.47
CA ASN A 900 -4.61 34.44 6.67
C ASN A 900 -3.78 33.18 6.39
N THR A 901 -2.45 33.34 6.35
CA THR A 901 -1.51 32.24 6.09
C THR A 901 -1.45 31.18 7.20
N LEU A 902 -2.10 31.37 8.35
CA LEU A 902 -2.30 30.32 9.34
C LEU A 902 -3.26 29.22 8.83
N VAL A 903 -4.24 29.60 8.00
CA VAL A 903 -5.32 28.70 7.59
C VAL A 903 -5.02 28.05 6.25
N ARG A 904 -5.25 26.74 6.14
CA ARG A 904 -5.17 25.98 4.90
C ARG A 904 -6.46 25.19 4.70
N MET A 905 -7.25 25.61 3.72
CA MET A 905 -8.45 24.92 3.27
C MET A 905 -8.07 23.89 2.22
N ARG A 906 -8.45 22.63 2.42
CA ARG A 906 -7.96 21.48 1.65
C ARG A 906 -9.07 20.61 1.11
N ASP A 907 -8.70 19.78 0.14
CA ASP A 907 -9.56 18.72 -0.38
C ASP A 907 -10.05 17.80 0.74
N ILE A 908 -11.34 17.46 0.73
CA ILE A 908 -11.90 16.57 1.74
C ILE A 908 -11.32 15.16 1.66
N ALA A 909 -10.87 14.73 0.47
CA ALA A 909 -10.14 13.46 0.32
C ALA A 909 -8.79 13.44 1.05
N TYR A 910 -8.25 14.59 1.45
CA TYR A 910 -7.07 14.69 2.32
C TYR A 910 -7.47 14.86 3.79
N VAL A 911 -8.37 15.80 4.06
CA VAL A 911 -8.76 16.17 5.43
C VAL A 911 -9.41 15.00 6.15
N ASN A 912 -10.28 14.26 5.47
CA ASN A 912 -11.03 13.15 6.05
C ASN A 912 -10.37 11.77 5.80
N ASP A 913 -9.16 11.72 5.25
CA ASP A 913 -8.46 10.44 5.07
C ASP A 913 -8.01 9.90 6.43
N THR A 914 -8.52 8.73 6.81
CA THR A 914 -8.15 8.04 8.06
C THR A 914 -6.64 7.81 8.19
N THR A 915 -5.91 7.66 7.08
CA THR A 915 -4.45 7.52 7.07
C THR A 915 -3.73 8.82 7.43
N ILE A 916 -4.34 9.99 7.15
CA ILE A 916 -3.84 11.31 7.54
C ILE A 916 -4.26 11.63 8.97
N ILE A 917 -5.54 11.42 9.30
CA ILE A 917 -6.09 11.70 10.64
C ILE A 917 -5.33 10.94 11.72
N ARG A 918 -5.05 9.64 11.50
CA ARG A 918 -4.36 8.81 12.50
C ARG A 918 -2.92 9.24 12.81
N GLN A 919 -2.32 10.04 11.94
CA GLN A 919 -0.96 10.56 12.13
C GLN A 919 -0.93 11.79 13.05
N GLN A 920 -2.08 12.44 13.26
CA GLN A 920 -2.17 13.56 14.17
C GLN A 920 -1.99 13.10 15.63
N PRO A 921 -1.19 13.82 16.43
CA PRO A 921 -0.99 13.47 17.82
C PRO A 921 -2.24 13.80 18.64
N ASN A 922 -2.59 12.90 19.56
CA ASN A 922 -3.73 13.06 20.46
C ASN A 922 -4.98 13.51 19.69
N MET A 923 -5.27 12.80 18.59
CA MET A 923 -6.35 13.18 17.68
C MET A 923 -7.70 13.04 18.41
N THR A 924 -8.31 14.17 18.76
CA THR A 924 -9.58 14.22 19.50
C THR A 924 -10.70 14.60 18.54
N ALA A 925 -11.56 13.64 18.23
CA ALA A 925 -12.66 13.80 17.28
C ALA A 925 -13.99 13.94 18.04
N ILE A 926 -14.59 15.13 18.03
CA ILE A 926 -15.81 15.44 18.77
C ILE A 926 -16.99 15.56 17.81
N ASN A 927 -17.94 14.64 17.92
CA ASN A 927 -19.10 14.58 17.05
C ASN A 927 -20.41 14.45 17.84
N SER A 928 -21.52 14.92 17.27
CA SER A 928 -22.83 14.80 17.89
C SER A 928 -23.66 13.67 17.30
N ALA A 929 -24.58 13.12 18.09
CA ALA A 929 -25.54 12.12 17.66
C ALA A 929 -26.98 12.59 17.83
N VAL A 930 -27.93 11.93 17.15
CA VAL A 930 -29.38 12.04 17.36
C VAL A 930 -29.81 11.13 18.52
N GLU A 931 -29.39 9.88 18.51
CA GLU A 931 -29.68 8.90 19.56
C GLU A 931 -28.61 7.79 19.59
N VAL A 932 -28.46 7.15 20.74
CA VAL A 932 -27.56 6.00 20.94
C VAL A 932 -28.36 4.86 21.58
N ASP A 933 -28.31 3.67 21.01
CA ASP A 933 -28.97 2.51 21.62
C ASP A 933 -28.11 1.83 22.70
N LEU A 934 -28.74 0.99 23.54
CA LEU A 934 -28.05 0.27 24.62
C LEU A 934 -26.93 -0.69 24.16
N THR A 935 -26.81 -0.96 22.86
CA THR A 935 -25.68 -1.74 22.32
C THR A 935 -24.52 -0.86 21.87
N GLY A 936 -24.69 0.46 21.89
CA GLY A 936 -23.75 1.46 21.42
C GLY A 936 -23.87 1.77 19.93
N GLN A 937 -25.00 1.46 19.27
CA GLN A 937 -25.23 1.96 17.91
C GLN A 937 -25.59 3.43 17.96
N VAL A 938 -24.99 4.22 17.09
CA VAL A 938 -25.18 5.67 17.04
C VAL A 938 -25.90 6.05 15.75
N VAL A 939 -27.02 6.75 15.89
CA VAL A 939 -27.76 7.38 14.79
C VAL A 939 -27.49 8.87 14.83
N SER A 940 -27.04 9.43 13.71
CA SER A 940 -26.63 10.84 13.62
C SER A 940 -27.28 11.59 12.45
N ASP A 941 -27.72 10.89 11.40
CA ASP A 941 -28.19 11.48 10.15
C ASP A 941 -29.72 11.52 9.99
N SER A 942 -30.44 10.82 10.86
CA SER A 942 -31.86 10.52 10.70
C SER A 942 -32.61 10.50 12.03
N ILE A 943 -33.93 10.68 11.96
CA ILE A 943 -34.87 10.53 13.09
C ILE A 943 -35.92 9.51 12.65
N GLY A 944 -35.70 8.23 13.00
CA GLY A 944 -36.43 7.13 12.36
C GLY A 944 -36.20 7.16 10.85
N GLU A 945 -37.26 6.98 10.06
CA GLU A 945 -37.20 6.98 8.59
C GLU A 945 -36.87 8.37 7.98
N ARG A 946 -36.93 9.43 8.77
CA ARG A 946 -36.75 10.80 8.28
C ARG A 946 -35.28 11.19 8.23
N ILE A 947 -34.74 11.40 7.03
CA ILE A 947 -33.39 11.94 6.83
C ILE A 947 -33.32 13.39 7.31
N PHE A 948 -32.42 13.66 8.26
CA PHE A 948 -32.22 14.96 8.88
C PHE A 948 -30.93 15.64 8.41
N SER A 949 -29.86 14.90 8.15
CA SER A 949 -28.57 15.43 7.66
C SER A 949 -27.90 14.45 6.67
N GLY A 950 -26.74 13.91 7.03
CA GLY A 950 -26.05 12.89 6.25
C GLY A 950 -24.99 12.19 7.07
N VAL A 951 -24.44 11.10 6.55
CA VAL A 951 -23.32 10.36 7.19
C VAL A 951 -22.14 11.30 7.47
N GLY A 952 -21.80 12.17 6.51
CA GLY A 952 -20.71 13.14 6.62
C GLY A 952 -19.36 12.49 6.87
N GLY A 953 -18.43 13.21 7.51
CA GLY A 953 -17.15 12.66 7.96
C GLY A 953 -17.12 12.19 9.41
N GLN A 954 -18.28 12.03 10.06
CA GLN A 954 -18.32 11.56 11.45
C GLN A 954 -17.54 10.26 11.61
N LEU A 955 -17.80 9.25 10.77
CA LEU A 955 -17.09 7.97 10.87
C LEU A 955 -15.63 8.09 10.41
N ASP A 956 -15.32 8.94 9.43
CA ASP A 956 -13.94 9.21 9.01
C ASP A 956 -13.07 9.62 10.20
N PHE A 957 -13.56 10.58 11.00
CA PHE A 957 -12.84 11.09 12.16
C PHE A 957 -12.90 10.20 13.38
N ILE A 958 -14.04 9.55 13.68
CA ILE A 958 -14.11 8.57 14.76
C ILE A 958 -13.17 7.40 14.49
N ARG A 959 -13.10 6.93 13.23
CA ARG A 959 -12.17 5.87 12.84
C ARG A 959 -10.73 6.36 12.85
N GLY A 960 -10.45 7.53 12.29
CA GLY A 960 -9.10 8.11 12.29
C GLY A 960 -8.55 8.32 13.70
N ALA A 961 -9.37 8.83 14.63
CA ALA A 961 -9.00 9.00 16.04
C ALA A 961 -8.79 7.66 16.74
N SER A 962 -9.64 6.65 16.51
CA SER A 962 -9.44 5.31 17.12
C SER A 962 -8.20 4.57 16.60
N LEU A 963 -7.74 4.90 15.38
CA LEU A 963 -6.50 4.38 14.79
C LEU A 963 -5.25 5.16 15.21
N CYS A 964 -5.41 6.33 15.83
CA CYS A 964 -4.34 7.05 16.49
C CYS A 964 -4.08 6.41 17.87
N PRO A 965 -2.85 5.97 18.19
CA PRO A 965 -2.56 5.30 19.46
C PRO A 965 -2.95 6.09 20.71
N THR A 966 -2.99 7.42 20.61
CA THR A 966 -3.41 8.32 21.69
C THR A 966 -4.66 9.13 21.36
N GLY A 967 -5.39 8.74 20.31
CA GLY A 967 -6.58 9.46 19.86
C GLY A 967 -7.79 9.20 20.75
N VAL A 968 -8.73 10.15 20.72
CA VAL A 968 -9.92 10.17 21.57
C VAL A 968 -11.15 10.41 20.69
N PRO A 969 -11.83 9.35 20.22
CA PRO A 969 -13.08 9.48 19.49
C PRO A 969 -14.25 9.67 20.47
N ILE A 970 -15.02 10.74 20.26
CA ILE A 970 -16.09 11.20 21.16
C ILE A 970 -17.40 11.40 20.38
N ILE A 971 -18.46 10.76 20.86
CA ILE A 971 -19.84 11.01 20.46
C ILE A 971 -20.58 11.65 21.64
N ALA A 972 -21.15 12.83 21.43
CA ALA A 972 -21.80 13.61 22.47
C ALA A 972 -23.25 13.93 22.13
N LEU A 973 -24.13 13.86 23.13
CA LEU A 973 -25.54 14.21 23.00
C LEU A 973 -26.14 14.54 24.37
N PRO A 974 -27.06 15.52 24.47
CA PRO A 974 -27.97 15.62 25.59
C PRO A 974 -28.67 14.28 25.82
N SER A 975 -28.85 13.90 27.08
CA SER A 975 -29.49 12.63 27.45
C SER A 975 -30.98 12.59 27.09
N VAL A 976 -31.62 13.77 26.97
CA VAL A 976 -33.03 13.95 26.59
C VAL A 976 -33.24 15.01 25.52
N THR A 977 -34.36 14.94 24.81
CA THR A 977 -34.83 16.01 23.92
C THR A 977 -35.47 17.15 24.72
N ARG A 978 -35.78 18.26 24.05
CA ARG A 978 -36.56 19.37 24.66
C ARG A 978 -37.97 18.96 25.13
N ARG A 979 -38.47 17.80 24.67
CA ARG A 979 -39.77 17.24 25.09
C ARG A 979 -39.63 16.25 26.26
N GLY A 980 -38.42 16.05 26.79
CA GLY A 980 -38.13 15.08 27.83
C GLY A 980 -37.98 13.64 27.33
N GLU A 981 -38.02 13.39 26.03
CA GLU A 981 -37.83 12.04 25.46
C GLU A 981 -36.36 11.60 25.57
N THR A 982 -36.09 10.36 25.99
CA THR A 982 -34.72 9.84 26.09
C THR A 982 -34.02 9.75 24.74
N ARG A 983 -32.70 10.04 24.74
CA ARG A 983 -31.80 9.90 23.58
C ARG A 983 -30.78 8.78 23.75
N ILE A 984 -30.69 8.21 24.95
CA ILE A 984 -30.18 6.85 25.16
C ILE A 984 -31.39 5.92 25.13
N VAL A 985 -31.51 5.13 24.08
CA VAL A 985 -32.74 4.38 23.76
C VAL A 985 -32.55 2.88 23.89
N PRO A 986 -33.59 2.09 24.24
CA PRO A 986 -33.47 0.64 24.28
C PRO A 986 -33.01 0.02 22.95
N THR A 987 -33.57 0.51 21.86
CA THR A 987 -33.26 0.18 20.47
C THR A 987 -33.46 1.44 19.64
N ILE A 988 -32.65 1.62 18.61
CA ILE A 988 -32.82 2.72 17.64
C ILE A 988 -34.25 2.75 17.08
N LYS A 989 -34.75 3.94 16.76
CA LYS A 989 -36.08 4.10 16.16
C LYS A 989 -36.16 3.33 14.84
N PRO A 990 -37.28 2.66 14.53
CA PRO A 990 -37.49 2.01 13.24
C PRO A 990 -37.18 2.97 12.07
N GLY A 991 -36.39 2.49 11.12
CA GLY A 991 -35.91 3.28 9.97
C GLY A 991 -34.67 4.16 10.24
N GLY A 992 -34.21 4.28 11.49
CA GLY A 992 -33.02 5.05 11.83
C GLY A 992 -31.74 4.46 11.24
N GLY A 993 -30.95 5.30 10.57
CA GLY A 993 -29.67 4.96 9.97
C GLY A 993 -28.52 4.95 10.99
N VAL A 994 -27.90 3.80 11.21
CA VAL A 994 -26.70 3.70 12.06
C VAL A 994 -25.52 4.31 11.31
N VAL A 995 -25.02 5.45 11.80
CA VAL A 995 -23.87 6.16 11.23
C VAL A 995 -22.57 5.64 11.83
N THR A 996 -22.49 5.61 13.16
CA THR A 996 -21.36 4.98 13.87
C THR A 996 -21.81 3.64 14.42
N THR A 997 -21.23 2.56 13.87
CA THR A 997 -21.59 1.21 14.30
C THR A 997 -21.10 0.95 15.71
N ARG A 998 -21.77 0.02 16.40
CA ARG A 998 -21.35 -0.41 17.75
C ARG A 998 -19.91 -0.95 17.82
N ALA A 999 -19.33 -1.36 16.69
CA ALA A 999 -17.94 -1.83 16.63
C ALA A 999 -16.91 -0.68 16.61
N HIS A 1000 -17.33 0.53 16.20
CA HIS A 1000 -16.44 1.69 16.06
C HIS A 1000 -16.59 2.72 17.16
N VAL A 1001 -17.66 2.65 17.97
CA VAL A 1001 -17.90 3.58 19.07
C VAL A 1001 -16.92 3.35 20.22
N HIS A 1002 -16.40 4.45 20.78
CA HIS A 1002 -15.59 4.47 22.01
C HIS A 1002 -16.30 5.31 23.07
N ASN A 1003 -16.03 6.61 23.13
CA ASN A 1003 -16.56 7.47 24.18
C ASN A 1003 -17.95 8.00 23.82
N ILE A 1004 -18.92 7.80 24.73
CA ILE A 1004 -20.22 8.46 24.71
C ILE A 1004 -20.28 9.46 25.86
N VAL A 1005 -20.73 10.69 25.59
CA VAL A 1005 -20.83 11.76 26.58
C VAL A 1005 -22.22 12.37 26.60
N THR A 1006 -22.78 12.49 27.80
CA THR A 1006 -23.97 13.30 28.09
C THR A 1006 -23.64 14.29 29.21
N GLU A 1007 -24.61 15.12 29.59
CA GLU A 1007 -24.51 16.01 30.74
C GLU A 1007 -24.32 15.28 32.08
N PHE A 1008 -24.49 13.95 32.12
CA PHE A 1008 -24.33 13.13 33.31
C PHE A 1008 -22.97 12.41 33.40
N GLY A 1009 -22.13 12.50 32.37
CA GLY A 1009 -20.78 11.92 32.37
C GLY A 1009 -20.32 11.37 31.03
N ALA A 1010 -19.11 10.82 31.01
CA ALA A 1010 -18.49 10.16 29.88
C ALA A 1010 -18.25 8.67 30.18
N VAL A 1011 -18.48 7.80 29.19
CA VAL A 1011 -18.17 6.36 29.28
C VAL A 1011 -17.47 5.85 28.04
N ASP A 1012 -16.48 4.97 28.21
CA ASP A 1012 -15.79 4.28 27.12
C ASP A 1012 -16.36 2.87 26.89
N LEU A 1013 -16.87 2.65 25.68
CA LEU A 1013 -17.48 1.40 25.22
C LEU A 1013 -16.47 0.46 24.52
N PHE A 1014 -15.22 0.87 24.36
CA PHE A 1014 -14.19 0.06 23.71
C PHE A 1014 -13.94 -1.25 24.46
N GLY A 1015 -14.01 -2.38 23.74
CA GLY A 1015 -13.84 -3.72 24.30
C GLY A 1015 -14.96 -4.21 25.23
N LYS A 1016 -16.02 -3.42 25.46
CA LYS A 1016 -17.13 -3.78 26.36
C LYS A 1016 -18.16 -4.69 25.70
N SER A 1017 -18.62 -5.69 26.44
CA SER A 1017 -19.77 -6.55 26.08
C SER A 1017 -21.08 -5.77 26.02
N LEU A 1018 -22.14 -6.36 25.44
CA LEU A 1018 -23.45 -5.69 25.34
C LEU A 1018 -24.04 -5.35 26.72
N GLN A 1019 -23.83 -6.20 27.72
CA GLN A 1019 -24.28 -5.97 29.09
C GLN A 1019 -23.51 -4.83 29.75
N GLU A 1020 -22.19 -4.81 29.62
CA GLU A 1020 -21.36 -3.73 30.16
C GLU A 1020 -21.71 -2.40 29.48
N ARG A 1021 -21.91 -2.40 28.16
CA ARG A 1021 -22.35 -1.21 27.42
C ARG A 1021 -23.69 -0.70 27.90
N ALA A 1022 -24.68 -1.58 28.07
CA ALA A 1022 -25.99 -1.18 28.57
C ALA A 1022 -25.88 -0.50 29.95
N LYS A 1023 -25.12 -1.09 30.89
CA LYS A 1023 -24.86 -0.50 32.21
C LYS A 1023 -24.20 0.88 32.13
N LEU A 1024 -23.14 0.98 31.33
CA LEU A 1024 -22.39 2.23 31.15
C LEU A 1024 -23.28 3.31 30.54
N LEU A 1025 -24.01 3.01 29.47
CA LEU A 1025 -24.92 3.95 28.83
C LEU A 1025 -26.07 4.40 29.75
N ILE A 1026 -26.67 3.48 30.51
CA ILE A 1026 -27.70 3.81 31.51
C ILE A 1026 -27.15 4.73 32.60
N SER A 1027 -25.89 4.53 33.02
CA SER A 1027 -25.26 5.35 34.07
C SER A 1027 -25.16 6.84 33.69
N ILE A 1028 -25.10 7.14 32.40
CA ILE A 1028 -25.07 8.50 31.84
C ILE A 1028 -26.40 8.90 31.15
N ALA A 1029 -27.47 8.12 31.35
CA ALA A 1029 -28.82 8.51 30.94
C ALA A 1029 -29.46 9.45 31.97
N HIS A 1030 -30.48 10.20 31.55
CA HIS A 1030 -31.27 11.01 32.46
C HIS A 1030 -31.90 10.14 33.56
N PRO A 1031 -31.85 10.54 34.84
CA PRO A 1031 -32.37 9.77 35.96
C PRO A 1031 -33.80 9.23 35.74
N ASP A 1032 -34.69 10.06 35.21
CA ASP A 1032 -36.10 9.70 34.94
C ASP A 1032 -36.28 8.50 34.00
N HIS A 1033 -35.28 8.18 33.16
CA HIS A 1033 -35.37 7.12 32.15
C HIS A 1033 -34.60 5.86 32.53
N ARG A 1034 -33.81 5.87 33.62
CA ARG A 1034 -32.89 4.76 33.95
C ARG A 1034 -33.62 3.45 34.25
N GLU A 1035 -34.69 3.50 35.05
CA GLU A 1035 -35.47 2.30 35.39
C GLU A 1035 -36.08 1.63 34.14
N GLU A 1036 -36.65 2.44 33.24
CA GLU A 1036 -37.21 1.92 31.98
C GLU A 1036 -36.13 1.30 31.09
N LEU A 1037 -34.97 1.95 30.99
CA LEU A 1037 -33.83 1.45 30.22
C LEU A 1037 -33.26 0.16 30.82
N GLU A 1038 -33.16 0.04 32.15
CA GLU A 1038 -32.71 -1.18 32.84
C GLU A 1038 -33.65 -2.35 32.57
N ARG A 1039 -34.97 -2.13 32.67
CA ARG A 1039 -35.98 -3.14 32.36
C ARG A 1039 -35.86 -3.59 30.90
N ALA A 1040 -35.78 -2.64 29.96
CA ALA A 1040 -35.67 -2.96 28.54
C ALA A 1040 -34.34 -3.67 28.20
N ALA A 1041 -33.26 -3.28 28.87
CA ALA A 1041 -31.96 -3.93 28.75
C ALA A 1041 -32.01 -5.38 29.25
N PHE A 1042 -32.69 -5.64 30.38
CA PHE A 1042 -32.85 -6.98 30.94
C PHE A 1042 -33.73 -7.85 30.04
N GLU A 1043 -34.84 -7.30 29.53
CA GLU A 1043 -35.72 -7.99 28.59
C GLU A 1043 -34.97 -8.40 27.30
N ARG A 1044 -34.09 -7.53 26.80
CA ARG A 1044 -33.32 -7.74 25.58
C ARG A 1044 -32.13 -8.68 25.76
N LEU A 1045 -31.33 -8.48 26.81
CA LEU A 1045 -30.03 -9.15 27.02
C LEU A 1045 -30.09 -10.33 28.00
N LYS A 1046 -31.24 -10.52 28.67
CA LYS A 1046 -31.49 -11.56 29.68
C LYS A 1046 -30.51 -11.53 30.87
N SER A 1047 -29.77 -10.45 31.01
CA SER A 1047 -28.76 -10.23 32.05
C SER A 1047 -28.45 -8.74 32.15
N LEU A 1048 -28.65 -8.15 33.34
CA LEU A 1048 -28.00 -6.91 33.79
C LEU A 1048 -27.33 -7.19 35.12
#